data_AF-A0A2M3Z3C0-F1
#
_entry.id   AF-A0A2M3Z3C0-F1
#
_cell.length_a   1.000
_cell.length_b   1.000
_cell.length_c   1.000
_cell.angle_alpha   90.00
_cell.angle_beta   90.00
_cell.angle_gamma   90.00
#
_symmetry.space_group_name_H-M   'P 1'
#
loop_
_entity.id
_entity.type
_entity.pdbx_description
1 polymer ?
#
loop_
_entity_poly.entity_id
_entity_poly.type
_entity_poly.pdbx_seq_one_letter_code
_entity_poly.pdbx_strand_id
1 'polypeptide(L)'
;MVYVEASFPRGKKSETDDDGLAPKKKFKPRQRENYGASTEEEARQQNPRPKDRRRVRKEEKEEELEEQELACKASNLGFLTLQPGMLVLGCVQRTFKTHLDVTLPGRITGTVPVPAISEAYTKRIQAMIDRQTFDCPTLDDLYTVNELVYVKVMEKQTAPRQLTLSLNPHDLHSSFTANQLVPGLVLSATLTVEEDHGYTMDVGIRNVRAFLPKENLCKNPTDIGRNLFCAIEKVTRQGTTVTVILKAFRPKESRLLNVSMANLDTIVPGCVVPFTVGSVVKHGLRGTLFDDTVAAFVNETMLTQPNSKPDSYTMFQQLDATVLYVMPVTKHVFVSLAKYPGNRAESSVPYAAGQTIENAHVVAVTSTGAWLQFAKDYRALLPKSVIMKHIKGGNYEESVVMSKYHVGSVHTLRILRYDPLNRTFIVCDTLENAADELTVQDIQIGEVYQMRVKKLLDTGGFFVTQGAVRGSVMREWFDRTQHVKEGARVQVRAMMFEPGTPYVKFTNLQGLLKKGVRILSSHEQLETATSILTAPEAKQFHGLVVQETRDYFLVKFANDIKGLLMKQLHDAEQDTARMHTLRVGSVVQVTVHQYNSVTQKLLLSLPLHSSTDTSVSTLTEATVIAVLPTGVEIALKEDGSKGIIPSHCFSDFAAHNPLYQRQLKEGQKLSVVKLRQNTYSVRDVEYCQKNPMLLKENAQRAIVRASYYSSNGQPFANLLLSDYTKPIELRLRDKEANAESIPDGEVIYARITYDRKGNTDESFKLNVNTQRRVVCPRGVEHVYEYIKSYMRDISCLIERYKQAGKTFANFTVGQQVRCTIESEVAEKLVVKVQSEENDSEHSAANGIAEKPTATSGNYEIGEQVVGRVVWVDVVRQVVHVCIDPDRLKFIDQRKPAATELDPVKRLHCSELYSNEYINICGATKTASPLIVVPVKHHYNDVLWKTGGKPVKVVLPLHSL
;
A
#
# COMPACT_ATOMS: atom_id res chain seq x y z
N MET A 1 1.53 57.69 -8.43
CA MET A 1 2.15 58.41 -9.58
C MET A 1 3.50 57.74 -9.80
N VAL A 2 3.81 57.11 -10.93
CA VAL A 2 3.52 57.42 -12.34
C VAL A 2 2.95 56.22 -13.09
N TYR A 3 2.13 56.53 -14.09
CA TYR A 3 1.25 55.73 -14.94
C TYR A 3 1.93 54.66 -15.81
N VAL A 4 1.22 53.55 -16.03
CA VAL A 4 1.08 52.89 -17.36
C VAL A 4 -0.33 52.28 -17.47
N GLU A 5 -1.22 52.89 -18.26
CA GLU A 5 -2.38 52.23 -18.90
C GLU A 5 -1.99 52.01 -20.37
N ALA A 6 -1.97 50.79 -20.92
CA ALA A 6 -3.03 49.86 -21.30
C ALA A 6 -3.25 49.88 -22.83
N SER A 7 -3.03 48.74 -23.47
CA SER A 7 -3.53 48.45 -24.81
C SER A 7 -4.08 47.02 -24.83
N PHE A 8 -5.38 46.95 -25.05
CA PHE A 8 -6.25 45.77 -25.06
C PHE A 8 -6.29 45.10 -26.47
N PRO A 9 -6.96 43.95 -26.66
CA PRO A 9 -6.35 42.74 -27.21
C PRO A 9 -6.79 42.43 -28.65
N ARG A 10 -6.01 41.64 -29.38
CA ARG A 10 -6.49 40.89 -30.56
C ARG A 10 -5.86 39.50 -30.60
N GLY A 11 -6.66 38.47 -30.34
CA GLY A 11 -6.39 37.10 -30.81
C GLY A 11 -6.58 37.02 -32.34
N LYS A 12 -6.28 35.94 -33.07
CA LYS A 12 -5.77 34.58 -32.84
C LYS A 12 -5.07 34.18 -34.15
N LYS A 13 -4.06 33.30 -34.11
CA LYS A 13 -3.93 32.18 -35.07
C LYS A 13 -3.44 30.94 -34.32
N SER A 14 -4.09 29.84 -34.63
CA SER A 14 -4.13 28.54 -33.96
C SER A 14 -2.84 27.73 -34.13
N GLU A 15 -2.28 27.26 -33.02
CA GLU A 15 -1.54 26.00 -32.99
C GLU A 15 -2.45 24.99 -32.29
N THR A 16 -2.90 23.99 -33.05
CA THR A 16 -3.65 22.84 -32.54
C THR A 16 -2.69 21.85 -31.93
N ASP A 17 -3.01 21.47 -30.69
CA ASP A 17 -2.53 20.30 -29.99
C ASP A 17 -2.65 19.02 -30.83
N ASP A 18 -1.58 18.21 -30.84
CA ASP A 18 -1.69 16.77 -31.12
C ASP A 18 -0.58 16.00 -30.37
N ASP A 19 -1.05 15.18 -29.44
CA ASP A 19 -0.57 13.88 -29.01
C ASP A 19 0.89 13.64 -28.53
N GLY A 20 0.96 13.35 -27.22
CA GLY A 20 1.52 12.09 -26.74
C GLY A 20 3.04 12.00 -26.59
N LEU A 21 3.54 12.28 -25.38
CA LEU A 21 4.85 11.79 -24.95
C LEU A 21 4.79 10.29 -24.62
N ALA A 22 4.73 9.50 -25.69
CA ALA A 22 5.04 8.08 -25.71
C ALA A 22 6.55 7.86 -25.38
N PRO A 23 6.91 6.72 -24.79
CA PRO A 23 8.26 6.45 -24.31
C PRO A 23 9.28 6.34 -25.45
N LYS A 24 10.49 6.86 -25.20
CA LYS A 24 11.71 6.70 -26.03
C LYS A 24 11.88 5.23 -26.43
N LYS A 25 11.61 4.90 -27.69
CA LYS A 25 11.89 3.57 -28.26
C LYS A 25 13.40 3.39 -28.39
N LYS A 26 13.96 2.50 -27.56
CA LYS A 26 15.29 1.92 -27.80
C LYS A 26 15.24 1.13 -29.12
N PHE A 27 16.19 1.38 -30.01
CA PHE A 27 16.42 0.54 -31.18
C PHE A 27 16.72 -0.89 -30.70
N LYS A 28 15.86 -1.85 -31.00
CA LYS A 28 16.21 -3.28 -30.95
C LYS A 28 16.87 -3.65 -32.29
N PRO A 29 18.01 -4.35 -32.31
CA PRO A 29 18.48 -4.95 -33.55
C PRO A 29 17.48 -6.04 -33.95
N ARG A 30 16.97 -5.97 -35.19
CA ARG A 30 16.14 -7.03 -35.78
C ARG A 30 17.03 -8.26 -36.00
N GLN A 31 16.75 -9.35 -35.28
CA GLN A 31 17.15 -10.69 -35.70
C GLN A 31 16.48 -10.98 -37.05
N ARG A 32 17.27 -11.37 -38.05
CA ARG A 32 16.80 -12.06 -39.26
C ARG A 32 17.23 -13.52 -39.14
N GLU A 33 16.28 -14.40 -38.90
CA GLU A 33 16.39 -15.79 -39.31
C GLU A 33 15.68 -15.92 -40.65
N ASN A 34 16.42 -16.28 -41.70
CA ASN A 34 15.94 -17.18 -42.74
C ASN A 34 17.12 -17.73 -43.54
N TYR A 35 17.08 -19.04 -43.69
CA TYR A 35 17.96 -19.92 -44.43
C TYR A 35 17.95 -19.58 -45.94
N GLY A 36 19.13 -19.63 -46.57
CA GLY A 36 19.26 -19.58 -48.04
C GLY A 36 20.64 -19.08 -48.46
N ALA A 37 21.42 -19.95 -49.12
CA ALA A 37 22.74 -19.64 -49.63
C ALA A 37 22.66 -18.77 -50.89
N SER A 38 23.34 -17.61 -50.90
CA SER A 38 23.89 -16.98 -52.11
C SER A 38 24.80 -15.80 -51.74
N THR A 39 26.09 -15.97 -52.03
CA THR A 39 27.13 -15.03 -52.51
C THR A 39 27.10 -13.54 -52.14
N GLU A 40 28.28 -13.08 -51.73
CA GLU A 40 28.68 -11.72 -51.36
C GLU A 40 28.39 -10.65 -52.43
N GLU A 41 27.86 -9.50 -51.98
CA GLU A 41 28.08 -8.20 -52.62
C GLU A 41 28.50 -7.19 -51.54
N GLU A 42 29.67 -6.59 -51.71
CA GLU A 42 30.24 -5.54 -50.85
C GLU A 42 29.33 -4.29 -50.83
N ALA A 43 28.54 -4.13 -49.76
CA ALA A 43 27.78 -2.90 -49.52
C ALA A 43 28.70 -1.78 -49.01
N ARG A 44 28.99 -0.81 -49.90
CA ARG A 44 29.66 0.46 -49.59
C ARG A 44 29.10 1.12 -48.33
N GLN A 45 29.95 1.36 -47.33
CA GLN A 45 29.63 2.16 -46.15
C GLN A 45 29.24 3.58 -46.57
N GLN A 46 27.98 3.97 -46.36
CA GLN A 46 27.57 5.37 -46.47
C GLN A 46 28.13 6.15 -45.27
N ASN A 47 28.97 7.14 -45.54
CA ASN A 47 29.43 8.09 -44.53
C ASN A 47 28.23 8.83 -43.90
N PRO A 48 28.12 8.87 -42.56
CA PRO A 48 27.01 9.55 -41.89
C PRO A 48 27.04 11.06 -42.16
N ARG A 49 25.86 11.68 -42.17
CA ARG A 49 25.67 13.11 -42.49
C ARG A 49 26.47 13.99 -41.51
N PRO A 50 26.96 15.18 -41.93
CA PRO A 50 27.84 16.03 -41.11
C PRO A 50 27.27 16.40 -39.73
N LYS A 51 25.93 16.53 -39.61
CA LYS A 51 25.25 16.82 -38.34
C LYS A 51 25.29 15.66 -37.35
N ASP A 52 25.18 14.42 -37.84
CA ASP A 52 25.23 13.22 -37.00
C ASP A 52 26.66 12.94 -36.53
N ARG A 53 27.65 13.16 -37.42
CA ARG A 53 29.07 13.07 -37.08
C ARG A 53 29.50 14.11 -36.03
N ARG A 54 28.89 15.31 -36.05
CA ARG A 54 29.12 16.36 -35.04
C ARG A 54 28.41 16.08 -33.72
N ARG A 55 27.27 15.37 -33.73
CA ARG A 55 26.58 14.92 -32.50
C ARG A 55 27.34 13.81 -31.80
N VAL A 56 27.74 12.76 -32.55
CA VAL A 56 28.55 11.66 -32.01
C VAL A 56 29.86 12.19 -31.42
N ARG A 57 30.58 13.06 -32.13
CA ARG A 57 31.83 13.66 -31.63
C ARG A 57 31.63 14.59 -30.43
N LYS A 58 30.43 15.12 -30.22
CA LYS A 58 30.09 15.94 -29.05
C LYS A 58 29.73 15.05 -27.86
N GLU A 59 28.99 13.97 -28.10
CA GLU A 59 28.69 12.93 -27.11
C GLU A 59 29.99 12.25 -26.63
N GLU A 60 30.90 11.88 -27.54
CA GLU A 60 32.22 11.34 -27.20
C GLU A 60 33.05 12.33 -26.34
N LYS A 61 33.03 13.63 -26.67
CA LYS A 61 33.73 14.65 -25.88
C LYS A 61 33.09 14.90 -24.51
N GLU A 62 31.77 14.85 -24.42
CA GLU A 62 31.04 14.98 -23.16
C GLU A 62 31.31 13.76 -22.26
N GLU A 63 31.35 12.55 -22.82
CA GLU A 63 31.77 11.33 -22.12
C GLU A 63 33.22 11.40 -21.64
N GLU A 64 34.17 11.84 -22.48
CA GLU A 64 35.58 12.03 -22.10
C GLU A 64 35.75 13.04 -20.95
N LEU A 65 34.97 14.13 -20.95
CA LEU A 65 34.98 15.14 -19.89
C LEU A 65 34.39 14.61 -18.57
N GLU A 66 33.28 13.87 -18.64
CA GLU A 66 32.70 13.21 -17.47
C GLU A 66 33.65 12.16 -16.87
N GLU A 67 34.33 11.38 -17.72
CA GLU A 67 35.35 10.41 -17.30
C GLU A 67 36.56 11.07 -16.62
N GLN A 68 37.01 12.23 -17.11
CA GLN A 68 38.07 13.02 -16.49
C GLN A 68 37.64 13.62 -15.13
N GLU A 69 36.40 14.10 -15.00
CA GLU A 69 35.88 14.58 -13.71
C GLU A 69 35.66 13.45 -12.69
N LEU A 70 35.30 12.25 -13.15
CA LEU A 70 35.23 11.04 -12.34
C LEU A 70 36.62 10.60 -11.87
N ALA A 71 37.65 10.81 -12.68
CA ALA A 71 39.04 10.46 -12.38
C ALA A 71 39.65 11.26 -11.20
N CYS A 72 39.03 12.37 -10.78
CA CYS A 72 39.43 13.15 -9.61
C CYS A 72 38.67 12.79 -8.32
N LYS A 73 37.77 11.80 -8.36
CA LYS A 73 36.92 11.39 -7.23
C LYS A 73 37.27 9.96 -6.81
N ALA A 74 37.39 9.69 -5.52
CA ALA A 74 37.59 8.33 -5.00
C ALA A 74 36.26 7.56 -4.94
N SER A 75 35.49 7.53 -6.03
CA SER A 75 34.17 6.90 -6.08
C SER A 75 34.25 5.37 -6.05
N ASN A 76 33.18 4.72 -5.56
CA ASN A 76 33.10 3.25 -5.57
C ASN A 76 32.92 2.71 -6.99
N LEU A 77 33.43 1.50 -7.22
CA LEU A 77 33.26 0.79 -8.49
C LEU A 77 31.75 0.59 -8.77
N GLY A 78 31.27 1.20 -9.83
CA GLY A 78 29.89 1.09 -10.28
C GLY A 78 29.73 0.02 -11.35
N PHE A 79 28.52 -0.51 -11.52
CA PHE A 79 28.26 -1.43 -12.63
C PHE A 79 28.41 -0.76 -13.98
N LEU A 80 28.20 0.55 -14.09
CA LEU A 80 28.44 1.28 -15.33
C LEU A 80 29.94 1.38 -15.65
N THR A 81 30.76 1.73 -14.65
CA THR A 81 32.21 1.89 -14.80
C THR A 81 32.97 0.57 -14.95
N LEU A 82 32.38 -0.55 -14.51
CA LEU A 82 32.95 -1.88 -14.69
C LEU A 82 32.94 -2.30 -16.17
N GLN A 83 34.08 -2.71 -16.71
CA GLN A 83 34.28 -3.13 -18.10
C GLN A 83 34.76 -4.60 -18.19
N PRO A 84 34.35 -5.35 -19.22
CA PRO A 84 34.97 -6.64 -19.55
C PRO A 84 36.49 -6.52 -19.73
N GLY A 85 37.23 -7.53 -19.30
CA GLY A 85 38.69 -7.57 -19.31
C GLY A 85 39.35 -7.03 -18.05
N MET A 86 38.63 -6.29 -17.19
CA MET A 86 39.18 -5.76 -15.94
C MET A 86 39.50 -6.85 -14.92
N LEU A 87 40.65 -6.73 -14.25
CA LEU A 87 41.00 -7.50 -13.06
C LEU A 87 40.51 -6.77 -11.80
N VAL A 88 39.76 -7.47 -10.97
CA VAL A 88 39.13 -6.90 -9.78
C VAL A 88 39.29 -7.87 -8.61
N LEU A 89 39.64 -7.35 -7.44
CA LEU A 89 39.61 -8.09 -6.19
C LEU A 89 38.17 -8.46 -5.87
N GLY A 90 37.94 -9.72 -5.53
CA GLY A 90 36.67 -10.25 -5.11
C GLY A 90 36.77 -10.97 -3.78
N CYS A 91 35.62 -11.19 -3.18
CA CYS A 91 35.46 -11.94 -1.96
C CYS A 91 34.43 -13.05 -2.20
N VAL A 92 34.79 -14.31 -1.90
CA VAL A 92 33.90 -15.46 -2.05
C VAL A 92 32.72 -15.28 -1.09
N GLN A 93 31.52 -15.08 -1.62
CA GLN A 93 30.33 -14.84 -0.82
C GLN A 93 29.60 -16.15 -0.51
N ARG A 94 29.41 -16.99 -1.54
CA ARG A 94 28.72 -18.28 -1.44
C ARG A 94 29.27 -19.25 -2.48
N THR A 95 29.21 -20.52 -2.14
CA THR A 95 29.58 -21.65 -2.98
C THR A 95 28.31 -22.41 -3.35
N PHE A 96 28.17 -22.74 -4.64
CA PHE A 96 27.13 -23.62 -5.14
C PHE A 96 27.76 -24.82 -5.85
N LYS A 97 26.94 -25.82 -6.20
CA LYS A 97 27.44 -27.00 -6.93
C LYS A 97 27.91 -26.68 -8.35
N THR A 98 27.42 -25.59 -8.96
CA THR A 98 27.63 -25.27 -10.39
C THR A 98 28.41 -23.97 -10.62
N HIS A 99 28.49 -23.10 -9.62
CA HIS A 99 29.13 -21.80 -9.71
C HIS A 99 29.50 -21.28 -8.32
N LEU A 100 30.34 -20.26 -8.28
CA LEU A 100 30.73 -19.54 -7.09
C LEU A 100 30.26 -18.09 -7.20
N ASP A 101 29.64 -17.57 -6.14
CA ASP A 101 29.24 -16.16 -6.05
C ASP A 101 30.37 -15.35 -5.43
N VAL A 102 30.83 -14.34 -6.15
CA VAL A 102 31.88 -13.40 -5.72
C VAL A 102 31.30 -12.01 -5.57
N THR A 103 31.58 -11.36 -4.44
CA THR A 103 31.30 -9.94 -4.24
C THR A 103 32.54 -9.11 -4.60
N LEU A 104 32.35 -8.07 -5.40
CA LEU A 104 33.36 -7.11 -5.84
C LEU A 104 33.20 -5.76 -5.09
N PRO A 105 34.23 -4.90 -5.09
CA PRO A 105 34.15 -3.54 -4.59
C PRO A 105 32.92 -2.80 -5.14
N GLY A 106 32.32 -1.94 -4.32
CA GLY A 106 31.10 -1.22 -4.72
C GLY A 106 29.81 -2.04 -4.67
N ARG A 107 29.80 -3.17 -3.94
CA ARG A 107 28.63 -4.05 -3.72
C ARG A 107 28.10 -4.69 -5.00
N ILE A 108 28.98 -4.98 -5.95
CA ILE A 108 28.63 -5.68 -7.19
C ILE A 108 28.82 -7.17 -6.95
N THR A 109 27.85 -7.99 -7.33
CA THR A 109 27.97 -9.45 -7.28
C THR A 109 28.15 -10.01 -8.68
N GLY A 110 28.97 -11.04 -8.81
CA GLY A 110 29.16 -11.78 -10.05
C GLY A 110 29.32 -13.27 -9.79
N THR A 111 29.07 -14.07 -10.83
CA THR A 111 29.08 -15.53 -10.77
C THR A 111 30.28 -16.07 -11.54
N VAL A 112 31.06 -16.94 -10.91
CA VAL A 112 32.13 -17.73 -11.56
C VAL A 112 31.58 -19.12 -11.84
N PRO A 113 31.30 -19.49 -13.10
CA PRO A 113 30.89 -20.85 -13.41
C PRO A 113 32.07 -21.81 -13.22
N VAL A 114 31.78 -23.06 -12.87
CA VAL A 114 32.81 -24.09 -12.59
C VAL A 114 33.89 -24.22 -13.68
N PRO A 115 33.58 -24.19 -15.00
CA PRO A 115 34.60 -24.25 -16.05
C PRO A 115 35.55 -23.04 -16.07
N ALA A 116 35.14 -21.91 -15.50
CA ALA A 116 35.94 -20.69 -15.43
C ALA A 116 36.81 -20.62 -14.16
N ILE A 117 36.93 -21.71 -13.39
CA ILE A 117 37.79 -21.77 -12.19
C ILE A 117 39.22 -22.14 -12.59
N SER A 118 39.38 -23.29 -13.23
CA SER A 118 40.65 -23.76 -13.76
C SER A 118 40.45 -24.89 -14.77
N GLU A 119 41.37 -25.04 -15.71
CA GLU A 119 41.32 -26.13 -16.69
C GLU A 119 41.53 -27.50 -16.03
N ALA A 120 42.43 -27.59 -15.04
CA ALA A 120 42.67 -28.82 -14.28
C ALA A 120 41.42 -29.29 -13.52
N TYR A 121 40.69 -28.37 -12.88
CA TYR A 121 39.44 -28.72 -12.21
C TYR A 121 38.36 -29.16 -13.21
N THR A 122 38.24 -28.46 -14.35
CA THR A 122 37.29 -28.80 -15.42
C THR A 122 37.55 -30.20 -15.97
N LYS A 123 38.82 -30.54 -16.24
CA LYS A 123 39.23 -31.89 -16.67
C LYS A 123 38.93 -32.95 -15.63
N ARG A 124 39.13 -32.64 -14.34
CA ARG A 124 38.82 -33.57 -13.24
C ARG A 124 37.31 -33.86 -13.15
N ILE A 125 36.47 -32.84 -13.32
CA ILE A 125 35.01 -33.01 -13.34
C ILE A 125 34.57 -33.80 -14.57
N GLN A 126 35.14 -33.54 -15.76
CA GLN A 126 34.84 -34.34 -16.95
C GLN A 126 35.22 -35.81 -16.75
N ALA A 127 36.41 -36.08 -16.21
CA ALA A 127 36.84 -37.44 -15.89
C ALA A 127 35.92 -38.13 -14.86
N MET A 128 35.40 -37.37 -13.88
CA MET A 128 34.41 -37.86 -12.91
C MET A 128 33.10 -38.29 -13.61
N ILE A 129 32.60 -37.49 -14.56
CA ILE A 129 31.39 -37.78 -15.34
C ILE A 129 31.60 -39.02 -16.22
N ASP A 130 32.73 -39.09 -16.93
CA ASP A 130 33.05 -40.17 -17.86
C ASP A 130 33.30 -41.50 -17.16
N ARG A 131 33.97 -41.48 -16.00
CA ARG A 131 34.36 -42.69 -15.24
C ARG A 131 33.40 -43.07 -14.12
N GLN A 132 32.37 -42.28 -13.86
CA GLN A 132 31.43 -42.44 -12.74
C GLN A 132 32.12 -42.64 -11.37
N THR A 133 33.24 -41.95 -11.16
CA THR A 133 33.96 -41.96 -9.87
C THR A 133 33.49 -40.80 -8.98
N PHE A 134 33.66 -40.90 -7.66
CA PHE A 134 33.29 -39.84 -6.71
C PHE A 134 34.49 -39.00 -6.24
N ASP A 135 35.64 -39.12 -6.90
CA ASP A 135 36.91 -38.50 -6.49
C ASP A 135 37.11 -37.12 -7.15
N CYS A 136 36.26 -36.17 -6.79
CA CYS A 136 36.41 -34.77 -7.18
C CYS A 136 36.05 -33.85 -6.00
N PRO A 137 36.95 -32.93 -5.57
CA PRO A 137 36.64 -32.00 -4.50
C PRO A 137 35.50 -31.07 -4.92
N THR A 138 34.65 -30.73 -3.95
CA THR A 138 33.56 -29.77 -4.13
C THR A 138 34.10 -28.34 -4.06
N LEU A 139 33.30 -27.36 -4.49
CA LEU A 139 33.70 -25.96 -4.35
C LEU A 139 33.86 -25.52 -2.89
N ASP A 140 33.19 -26.19 -1.95
CA ASP A 140 33.34 -25.95 -0.51
C ASP A 140 34.72 -26.42 0.00
N ASP A 141 35.32 -27.42 -0.65
CA ASP A 141 36.66 -27.91 -0.33
C ASP A 141 37.74 -26.98 -0.92
N LEU A 142 37.51 -26.48 -2.13
CA LEU A 142 38.45 -25.62 -2.86
C LEU A 142 38.49 -24.18 -2.34
N TYR A 143 37.35 -23.61 -1.94
CA TYR A 143 37.24 -22.20 -1.55
C TYR A 143 36.51 -22.04 -0.24
N THR A 144 37.00 -21.13 0.59
CA THR A 144 36.34 -20.78 1.85
C THR A 144 35.54 -19.49 1.71
N VAL A 145 34.38 -19.43 2.37
CA VAL A 145 33.58 -18.20 2.41
C VAL A 145 34.40 -17.06 3.03
N ASN A 146 34.29 -15.88 2.44
CA ASN A 146 35.03 -14.65 2.71
C ASN A 146 36.50 -14.62 2.27
N GLU A 147 36.99 -15.64 1.57
CA GLU A 147 38.33 -15.63 0.99
C GLU A 147 38.48 -14.59 -0.11
N LEU A 148 39.61 -13.88 -0.11
CA LEU A 148 39.94 -12.90 -1.13
C LEU A 148 40.60 -13.57 -2.34
N VAL A 149 39.96 -13.42 -3.49
CA VAL A 149 40.38 -13.92 -4.80
C VAL A 149 40.34 -12.76 -5.79
N TYR A 150 41.23 -12.68 -6.78
CA TYR A 150 41.04 -11.72 -7.86
C TYR A 150 40.46 -12.42 -9.07
N VAL A 151 39.50 -11.76 -9.71
CA VAL A 151 38.74 -12.28 -10.83
C VAL A 151 38.92 -11.38 -12.03
N LYS A 152 38.70 -11.96 -13.21
CA LYS A 152 38.53 -11.19 -14.44
C LYS A 152 37.07 -11.07 -14.80
N VAL A 153 36.65 -9.88 -15.20
CA VAL A 153 35.31 -9.65 -15.74
C VAL A 153 35.25 -10.16 -17.17
N MET A 154 34.41 -11.18 -17.44
CA MET A 154 34.28 -11.76 -18.77
C MET A 154 33.12 -11.15 -19.54
N GLU A 155 31.93 -11.16 -18.96
CA GLU A 155 30.72 -10.69 -19.60
C GLU A 155 29.87 -9.87 -18.64
N LYS A 156 29.25 -8.81 -19.16
CA LYS A 156 28.38 -7.89 -18.44
C LYS A 156 27.03 -7.81 -19.14
N GLN A 157 26.00 -8.40 -18.54
CA GLN A 157 24.63 -8.35 -19.05
C GLN A 157 23.82 -7.30 -18.29
N THR A 158 23.04 -6.49 -19.01
CA THR A 158 22.31 -5.35 -18.42
C THR A 158 20.85 -5.68 -18.06
N ALA A 159 20.25 -6.71 -18.66
CA ALA A 159 18.86 -7.12 -18.40
C ALA A 159 18.67 -8.64 -18.65
N PRO A 160 18.63 -9.49 -17.61
CA PRO A 160 18.85 -9.17 -16.21
C PRO A 160 20.28 -8.69 -15.93
N ARG A 161 20.47 -7.91 -14.87
CA ARG A 161 21.80 -7.45 -14.47
C ARG A 161 22.60 -8.63 -13.92
N GLN A 162 23.47 -9.20 -14.74
CA GLN A 162 24.30 -10.35 -14.40
C GLN A 162 25.74 -10.11 -14.83
N LEU A 163 26.69 -10.58 -14.02
CA LEU A 163 28.11 -10.44 -14.26
C LEU A 163 28.75 -11.82 -14.22
N THR A 164 29.40 -12.21 -15.32
CA THR A 164 30.13 -13.47 -15.43
C THR A 164 31.61 -13.20 -15.21
N LEU A 165 32.21 -13.96 -14.30
CA LEU A 165 33.58 -13.79 -13.83
C LEU A 165 34.41 -15.05 -14.14
N SER A 166 35.73 -14.89 -14.23
CA SER A 166 36.68 -15.99 -14.36
C SER A 166 37.80 -15.92 -13.32
N LEU A 167 38.16 -17.09 -12.80
CA LEU A 167 39.34 -17.35 -11.96
C LEU A 167 40.40 -18.18 -12.71
N ASN A 168 40.15 -18.58 -13.96
CA ASN A 168 41.06 -19.39 -14.74
C ASN A 168 42.37 -18.60 -15.00
N PRO A 169 43.55 -19.13 -14.63
CA PRO A 169 44.82 -18.43 -14.87
C PRO A 169 45.01 -17.95 -16.31
N HIS A 170 44.53 -18.69 -17.31
CA HIS A 170 44.59 -18.29 -18.72
C HIS A 170 43.81 -17.00 -19.03
N ASP A 171 42.67 -16.81 -18.37
CA ASP A 171 41.90 -15.57 -18.48
C ASP A 171 42.55 -14.47 -17.66
N LEU A 172 42.89 -14.76 -16.39
CA LEU A 172 43.48 -13.81 -15.44
C LEU A 172 44.76 -13.17 -15.98
N HIS A 173 45.62 -13.95 -16.60
CA HIS A 173 46.95 -13.51 -17.06
C HIS A 173 47.04 -13.36 -18.57
N SER A 174 45.91 -13.23 -19.28
CA SER A 174 45.92 -13.11 -20.74
C SER A 174 46.70 -11.89 -21.27
N SER A 175 46.89 -10.87 -20.43
CA SER A 175 47.65 -9.65 -20.74
C SER A 175 49.14 -9.73 -20.40
N PHE A 176 49.57 -10.79 -19.71
CA PHE A 176 50.94 -10.94 -19.24
C PHE A 176 51.82 -11.56 -20.33
N THR A 177 53.07 -11.12 -20.39
CA THR A 177 54.09 -11.70 -21.26
C THR A 177 55.24 -12.29 -20.43
N ALA A 178 55.88 -13.34 -20.94
CA ALA A 178 56.96 -14.03 -20.23
C ALA A 178 58.14 -13.11 -19.86
N ASN A 179 58.35 -12.01 -20.60
CA ASN A 179 59.42 -11.04 -20.36
C ASN A 179 59.18 -10.16 -19.12
N GLN A 180 57.92 -9.97 -18.73
CA GLN A 180 57.51 -9.16 -17.57
C GLN A 180 57.64 -9.91 -16.24
N LEU A 181 57.89 -11.22 -16.27
CA LEU A 181 58.04 -12.04 -15.07
C LEU A 181 59.38 -11.77 -14.40
N VAL A 182 59.31 -11.32 -13.15
CA VAL A 182 60.44 -11.00 -12.28
C VAL A 182 60.26 -11.65 -10.91
N PRO A 183 61.35 -12.01 -10.21
CA PRO A 183 61.26 -12.45 -8.82
C PRO A 183 60.52 -11.44 -7.94
N GLY A 184 59.71 -11.94 -7.01
CA GLY A 184 58.88 -11.14 -6.11
C GLY A 184 57.48 -10.79 -6.62
N LEU A 185 57.19 -11.03 -7.91
CA LEU A 185 55.86 -10.82 -8.48
C LEU A 185 54.86 -11.80 -7.88
N VAL A 186 53.65 -11.34 -7.60
CA VAL A 186 52.54 -12.16 -7.09
C VAL A 186 51.58 -12.49 -8.22
N LEU A 187 51.17 -13.76 -8.29
CA LEU A 187 50.20 -14.26 -9.27
C LEU A 187 49.43 -15.47 -8.73
N SER A 188 48.31 -15.79 -9.35
CA SER A 188 47.51 -16.96 -9.05
C SER A 188 47.88 -18.12 -9.95
N ALA A 189 48.17 -19.29 -9.38
CA ALA A 189 48.53 -20.47 -10.13
C ALA A 189 47.68 -21.66 -9.71
N THR A 190 47.21 -22.45 -10.69
CA THR A 190 46.44 -23.66 -10.43
C THR A 190 47.36 -24.85 -10.20
N LEU A 191 47.10 -25.65 -9.17
CA LEU A 191 47.76 -26.93 -8.97
C LEU A 191 47.24 -27.96 -9.98
N THR A 192 48.11 -28.47 -10.85
CA THR A 192 47.70 -29.39 -11.94
C THR A 192 48.04 -30.84 -11.66
N VAL A 193 49.28 -31.11 -11.27
CA VAL A 193 49.79 -32.46 -11.04
C VAL A 193 50.72 -32.43 -9.83
N GLU A 194 50.65 -33.45 -9.00
CA GLU A 194 51.61 -33.71 -7.92
C GLU A 194 52.75 -34.59 -8.45
N GLU A 195 53.98 -34.14 -8.25
CA GLU A 195 55.22 -34.82 -8.63
C GLU A 195 56.03 -35.21 -7.37
N ASP A 196 57.14 -35.95 -7.55
CA ASP A 196 57.97 -36.44 -6.44
C ASP A 196 58.55 -35.30 -5.59
N HIS A 197 59.02 -34.23 -6.24
CA HIS A 197 59.74 -33.11 -5.59
C HIS A 197 58.93 -31.81 -5.47
N GLY A 198 57.69 -31.79 -5.96
CA GLY A 198 56.89 -30.57 -6.04
C GLY A 198 55.59 -30.77 -6.79
N TYR A 199 55.03 -29.67 -7.26
CA TYR A 199 53.78 -29.63 -8.00
C TYR A 199 53.98 -28.85 -9.30
N THR A 200 53.46 -29.40 -10.39
CA THR A 200 53.36 -28.66 -11.65
C THR A 200 52.21 -27.67 -11.52
N MET A 201 52.48 -26.39 -11.79
CA MET A 201 51.50 -25.32 -11.66
C MET A 201 51.16 -24.74 -13.02
N ASP A 202 49.90 -24.41 -13.23
CA ASP A 202 49.44 -23.64 -14.38
C ASP A 202 49.27 -22.17 -14.01
N VAL A 203 49.99 -21.30 -14.72
CA VAL A 203 49.97 -19.85 -14.54
C VAL A 203 49.21 -19.17 -15.68
N GLY A 204 48.82 -19.90 -16.73
CA GLY A 204 48.03 -19.37 -17.84
C GLY A 204 48.76 -18.41 -18.80
N ILE A 205 50.06 -18.19 -18.61
CA ILE A 205 50.89 -17.33 -19.47
C ILE A 205 51.56 -18.15 -20.57
N ARG A 206 51.48 -17.68 -21.81
CA ARG A 206 52.08 -18.37 -22.96
C ARG A 206 53.59 -18.51 -22.81
N ASN A 207 54.12 -19.68 -23.18
CA ASN A 207 55.55 -20.04 -23.11
C ASN A 207 56.16 -20.02 -21.70
N VAL A 208 55.34 -20.16 -20.66
CA VAL A 208 55.81 -20.23 -19.27
C VAL A 208 55.52 -21.61 -18.67
N ARG A 209 56.53 -22.22 -18.04
CA ARG A 209 56.37 -23.43 -17.22
C ARG A 209 56.54 -23.05 -15.76
N ALA A 210 55.61 -23.43 -14.90
CA ALA A 210 55.67 -23.11 -13.48
C ALA A 210 55.76 -24.36 -12.62
N PHE A 211 56.61 -24.31 -11.60
CA PHE A 211 56.83 -25.40 -10.66
C PHE A 211 56.82 -24.87 -9.23
N LEU A 212 56.14 -25.57 -8.32
CA LEU A 212 56.07 -25.28 -6.90
C LEU A 212 56.76 -26.39 -6.10
N PRO A 213 57.97 -26.16 -5.57
CA PRO A 213 58.66 -27.13 -4.71
C PRO A 213 57.85 -27.49 -3.45
N LYS A 214 57.95 -28.73 -2.95
CA LYS A 214 57.22 -29.17 -1.73
C LYS A 214 57.55 -28.32 -0.51
N GLU A 215 58.80 -27.88 -0.37
CA GLU A 215 59.26 -26.97 0.70
C GLU A 215 58.56 -25.60 0.66
N ASN A 216 58.13 -25.17 -0.53
CA ASN A 216 57.53 -23.89 -0.82
C ASN A 216 55.98 -23.91 -0.79
N LEU A 217 55.35 -25.05 -0.52
CA LEU A 217 53.90 -25.20 -0.42
C LEU A 217 53.29 -24.44 0.78
N CYS A 218 54.08 -24.23 1.84
CA CYS A 218 53.71 -23.35 2.96
C CYS A 218 52.36 -23.68 3.66
N LYS A 219 52.08 -24.98 3.88
CA LYS A 219 50.85 -25.52 4.51
C LYS A 219 49.56 -25.23 3.73
N ASN A 220 49.66 -24.93 2.44
CA ASN A 220 48.48 -24.86 1.59
C ASN A 220 47.94 -26.26 1.28
N PRO A 221 46.62 -26.39 1.09
CA PRO A 221 46.01 -27.63 0.62
C PRO A 221 46.44 -27.95 -0.82
N THR A 222 46.47 -29.24 -1.14
CA THR A 222 47.08 -29.81 -2.35
C THR A 222 46.05 -30.32 -3.37
N ASP A 223 44.79 -29.91 -3.23
CA ASP A 223 43.72 -30.34 -4.12
C ASP A 223 43.98 -29.88 -5.57
N ILE A 224 44.09 -30.86 -6.48
CA ILE A 224 44.25 -30.58 -7.92
C ILE A 224 43.06 -29.76 -8.42
N GLY A 225 43.37 -28.69 -9.15
CA GLY A 225 42.39 -27.73 -9.65
C GLY A 225 42.22 -26.48 -8.77
N ARG A 226 42.81 -26.45 -7.57
CA ARG A 226 42.80 -25.27 -6.68
C ARG A 226 43.75 -24.19 -7.18
N ASN A 227 43.31 -22.94 -7.11
CA ASN A 227 44.15 -21.77 -7.35
C ASN A 227 44.83 -21.34 -6.05
N LEU A 228 46.15 -21.20 -6.09
CA LEU A 228 46.96 -20.68 -5.00
C LEU A 228 47.54 -19.33 -5.36
N PHE A 229 47.74 -18.48 -4.37
CA PHE A 229 48.51 -17.24 -4.53
C PHE A 229 49.99 -17.54 -4.31
N CYS A 230 50.81 -17.22 -5.31
CA CYS A 230 52.23 -17.51 -5.31
C CYS A 230 53.05 -16.26 -5.62
N ALA A 231 54.19 -16.13 -4.94
CA ALA A 231 55.27 -15.25 -5.34
C ALA A 231 56.23 -16.00 -6.29
N ILE A 232 56.76 -15.31 -7.29
CA ILE A 232 57.84 -15.84 -8.12
C ILE A 232 59.14 -15.77 -7.32
N GLU A 233 59.76 -16.91 -7.03
CA GLU A 233 61.05 -16.94 -6.32
C GLU A 233 62.22 -16.84 -7.30
N LYS A 234 62.14 -17.55 -8.43
CA LYS A 234 63.19 -17.58 -9.44
C LYS A 234 62.62 -17.66 -10.84
N VAL A 235 63.23 -16.93 -11.77
CA VAL A 235 62.91 -16.96 -13.20
C VAL A 235 64.12 -17.44 -13.97
N THR A 236 63.97 -18.50 -14.75
CA THR A 236 65.03 -19.05 -15.62
C THR A 236 64.56 -18.97 -17.06
N ARG A 237 65.32 -18.30 -17.92
CA ARG A 237 64.97 -18.13 -19.34
C ARG A 237 65.80 -19.09 -20.18
N GLN A 238 65.16 -20.03 -20.88
CA GLN A 238 65.80 -20.99 -21.78
C GLN A 238 65.15 -20.90 -23.16
N GLY A 239 65.82 -20.22 -24.09
CA GLY A 239 65.29 -19.96 -25.43
C GLY A 239 63.99 -19.17 -25.38
N THR A 240 62.94 -19.69 -26.01
CA THR A 240 61.59 -19.08 -26.04
C THR A 240 60.73 -19.43 -24.82
N THR A 241 61.15 -20.41 -24.00
CA THR A 241 60.41 -20.85 -22.81
C THR A 241 61.01 -20.29 -21.53
N VAL A 242 60.14 -19.83 -20.63
CA VAL A 242 60.53 -19.32 -19.31
C VAL A 242 60.04 -20.28 -18.25
N THR A 243 60.95 -20.75 -17.40
CA THR A 243 60.60 -21.60 -16.25
C THR A 243 60.61 -20.74 -14.99
N VAL A 244 59.51 -20.74 -14.26
CA VAL A 244 59.36 -20.02 -12.98
C VAL A 244 59.23 -20.99 -11.82
N ILE A 245 60.00 -20.73 -10.76
CA ILE A 245 59.86 -21.41 -9.47
C ILE A 245 58.97 -20.54 -8.60
N LEU A 246 57.89 -21.13 -8.10
CA LEU A 246 56.89 -20.45 -7.30
C LEU A 246 57.07 -20.75 -5.81
N LYS A 247 56.62 -19.80 -4.99
CA LYS A 247 56.46 -19.95 -3.55
C LYS A 247 55.04 -19.56 -3.16
N ALA A 248 54.28 -20.50 -2.61
CA ALA A 248 52.91 -20.22 -2.17
C ALA A 248 52.94 -19.39 -0.88
N PHE A 249 52.09 -18.36 -0.82
CA PHE A 249 51.90 -17.61 0.43
C PHE A 249 51.25 -18.51 1.48
N ARG A 250 51.64 -18.40 2.75
CA ARG A 250 50.91 -19.10 3.81
C ARG A 250 49.47 -18.57 3.86
N PRO A 251 48.46 -19.38 4.20
CA PRO A 251 47.06 -18.93 4.25
C PRO A 251 46.84 -17.66 5.09
N LYS A 252 47.63 -17.47 6.17
CA LYS A 252 47.54 -16.31 7.07
C LYS A 252 48.49 -15.15 6.76
N GLU A 253 49.37 -15.31 5.78
CA GLU A 253 50.43 -14.35 5.45
C GLU A 253 49.90 -13.29 4.46
N SER A 254 50.30 -12.04 4.67
CA SER A 254 49.99 -10.94 3.76
C SER A 254 50.67 -11.15 2.42
N ARG A 255 49.93 -10.95 1.32
CA ARG A 255 50.41 -11.08 -0.06
C ARG A 255 51.24 -9.85 -0.46
N LEU A 256 52.34 -9.61 0.24
CA LEU A 256 53.21 -8.46 0.02
C LEU A 256 53.86 -8.55 -1.36
N LEU A 257 53.74 -7.48 -2.15
CA LEU A 257 54.44 -7.35 -3.43
C LEU A 257 55.86 -6.88 -3.15
N ASN A 258 56.84 -7.76 -3.35
CA ASN A 258 58.26 -7.47 -3.07
C ASN A 258 59.09 -7.47 -4.35
N VAL A 259 58.89 -6.46 -5.19
CA VAL A 259 59.56 -6.32 -6.49
C VAL A 259 60.44 -5.07 -6.47
N SER A 260 61.67 -5.16 -7.00
CA SER A 260 62.60 -4.03 -7.09
C SER A 260 62.13 -2.93 -8.05
N MET A 261 61.41 -3.29 -9.12
CA MET A 261 60.78 -2.37 -10.06
C MET A 261 59.39 -2.90 -10.42
N ALA A 262 58.35 -2.39 -9.75
CA ALA A 262 56.98 -2.77 -10.05
C ALA A 262 56.48 -2.03 -11.31
N ASN A 263 55.91 -2.78 -12.25
CA ASN A 263 55.21 -2.22 -13.40
C ASN A 263 53.70 -2.29 -13.15
N LEU A 264 52.96 -1.21 -13.39
CA LEU A 264 51.51 -1.13 -13.24
C LEU A 264 50.78 -2.26 -13.98
N ASP A 265 51.29 -2.67 -15.15
CA ASP A 265 50.70 -3.74 -15.96
C ASP A 265 50.87 -5.15 -15.35
N THR A 266 51.71 -5.28 -14.31
CA THR A 266 52.03 -6.57 -13.66
C THR A 266 51.45 -6.69 -12.26
N ILE A 267 50.83 -5.63 -11.72
CA ILE A 267 50.19 -5.65 -10.42
C ILE A 267 48.84 -6.32 -10.53
N VAL A 268 48.63 -7.35 -9.71
CA VAL A 268 47.34 -8.02 -9.59
C VAL A 268 46.58 -7.57 -8.34
N PRO A 269 45.24 -7.58 -8.36
CA PRO A 269 44.45 -7.29 -7.16
C PRO A 269 44.72 -8.30 -6.03
N GLY A 270 44.64 -7.83 -4.79
CA GLY A 270 44.91 -8.61 -3.58
C GLY A 270 46.36 -8.54 -3.10
N CYS A 271 47.27 -7.96 -3.89
CA CYS A 271 48.62 -7.63 -3.45
C CYS A 271 48.60 -6.49 -2.42
N VAL A 272 49.49 -6.58 -1.43
CA VAL A 272 49.73 -5.52 -0.46
C VAL A 272 50.92 -4.69 -0.92
N VAL A 273 50.73 -3.37 -0.99
CA VAL A 273 51.72 -2.37 -1.43
C VAL A 273 51.72 -1.18 -0.46
N PRO A 274 52.87 -0.49 -0.28
CA PRO A 274 52.92 0.73 0.52
C PRO A 274 52.19 1.87 -0.22
N PHE A 275 51.28 2.52 0.50
CA PHE A 275 50.51 3.68 0.03
C PHE A 275 50.88 4.92 0.83
N THR A 276 51.28 5.98 0.12
CA THR A 276 51.59 7.28 0.71
C THR A 276 50.36 8.18 0.60
N VAL A 277 49.87 8.68 1.75
CA VAL A 277 48.70 9.58 1.80
C VAL A 277 49.04 10.92 1.15
N GLY A 278 48.25 11.36 0.17
CA GLY A 278 48.45 12.64 -0.53
C GLY A 278 47.48 13.72 -0.06
N SER A 279 46.27 13.74 -0.62
CA SER A 279 45.25 14.74 -0.34
C SER A 279 43.85 14.14 -0.16
N VAL A 280 42.99 14.85 0.57
CA VAL A 280 41.58 14.49 0.71
C VAL A 280 40.85 14.87 -0.59
N VAL A 281 40.06 13.93 -1.12
CA VAL A 281 39.25 14.12 -2.34
C VAL A 281 37.80 13.76 -2.06
N LYS A 282 36.90 14.14 -2.98
CA LYS A 282 35.50 13.76 -2.86
C LYS A 282 35.37 12.23 -2.85
N HIS A 283 34.67 11.70 -1.85
CA HIS A 283 34.44 10.26 -1.61
C HIS A 283 35.66 9.47 -1.09
N GLY A 284 36.76 10.10 -0.66
CA GLY A 284 37.89 9.39 -0.07
C GLY A 284 39.23 10.13 -0.03
N LEU A 285 40.31 9.38 -0.23
CA LEU A 285 41.69 9.87 -0.21
C LEU A 285 42.36 9.62 -1.56
N ARG A 286 43.21 10.56 -1.97
CA ARG A 286 44.16 10.41 -3.07
C ARG A 286 45.55 10.30 -2.48
N GLY A 287 46.36 9.41 -3.03
CA GLY A 287 47.75 9.22 -2.66
C GLY A 287 48.53 8.60 -3.80
N THR A 288 49.67 8.01 -3.45
CA THR A 288 50.62 7.47 -4.42
C THR A 288 51.14 6.09 -3.99
N LEU A 289 51.57 5.31 -4.98
CA LEU A 289 52.25 4.03 -4.84
C LEU A 289 53.63 4.10 -5.51
N PHE A 290 54.55 3.22 -5.11
CA PHE A 290 55.89 3.05 -5.70
C PHE A 290 56.67 4.37 -5.79
N ASP A 291 56.97 4.96 -4.63
CA ASP A 291 57.78 6.18 -4.52
C ASP A 291 57.26 7.35 -5.37
N ASP A 292 55.97 7.65 -5.22
CA ASP A 292 55.27 8.78 -5.85
C ASP A 292 55.08 8.69 -7.38
N THR A 293 55.28 7.51 -7.98
CA THR A 293 55.16 7.32 -9.44
C THR A 293 53.73 7.05 -9.91
N VAL A 294 52.91 6.35 -9.11
CA VAL A 294 51.57 5.91 -9.53
C VAL A 294 50.50 6.53 -8.64
N ALA A 295 49.54 7.21 -9.25
CA ALA A 295 48.39 7.78 -8.53
C ALA A 295 47.40 6.69 -8.09
N ALA A 296 47.04 6.71 -6.81
CA ALA A 296 46.13 5.75 -6.20
C ALA A 296 45.04 6.42 -5.36
N PHE A 297 43.90 5.73 -5.22
CA PHE A 297 42.70 6.23 -4.55
C PHE A 297 42.16 5.22 -3.55
N VAL A 298 41.72 5.73 -2.40
CA VAL A 298 41.04 4.95 -1.35
C VAL A 298 39.64 5.52 -1.17
N ASN A 299 38.60 4.71 -1.33
CA ASN A 299 37.23 5.13 -1.04
C ASN A 299 36.98 5.22 0.49
N GLU A 300 36.07 6.10 0.92
CA GLU A 300 35.61 6.23 2.32
C GLU A 300 35.17 4.92 3.00
N THR A 301 34.75 3.90 2.25
CA THR A 301 34.37 2.57 2.77
C THR A 301 35.57 1.65 3.01
N MET A 302 36.72 1.98 2.41
CA MET A 302 37.94 1.18 2.39
C MET A 302 39.07 1.81 3.21
N LEU A 303 38.75 2.75 4.10
CA LEU A 303 39.69 3.33 5.07
C LEU A 303 40.07 2.30 6.16
N THR A 304 41.00 2.61 7.07
CA THR A 304 41.44 1.66 8.12
C THR A 304 40.27 1.14 8.96
N GLN A 305 39.41 2.04 9.47
CA GLN A 305 38.19 1.71 10.19
C GLN A 305 36.93 2.07 9.41
N PRO A 306 35.79 1.37 9.62
CA PRO A 306 34.54 1.65 8.92
C PRO A 306 34.02 3.07 9.10
N ASN A 307 34.31 3.76 10.21
CA ASN A 307 33.80 5.11 10.49
C ASN A 307 34.90 6.20 10.48
N SER A 308 36.13 5.87 10.03
CA SER A 308 37.17 6.88 9.85
C SER A 308 36.75 7.91 8.81
N LYS A 309 37.13 9.17 9.06
CA LYS A 309 36.97 10.25 8.07
C LYS A 309 38.26 10.40 7.26
N PRO A 310 38.21 10.79 5.98
CA PRO A 310 39.41 11.10 5.22
C PRO A 310 40.34 12.11 5.90
N ASP A 311 39.77 13.11 6.59
CA ASP A 311 40.53 14.16 7.26
C ASP A 311 41.37 13.69 8.45
N SER A 312 41.15 12.47 8.97
CA SER A 312 41.94 11.94 10.08
C SER A 312 43.33 11.42 9.68
N TYR A 313 43.64 11.38 8.38
CA TYR A 313 44.90 10.85 7.87
C TYR A 313 45.88 11.98 7.58
N THR A 314 47.10 11.84 8.08
CA THR A 314 48.15 12.84 7.89
C THR A 314 48.78 12.68 6.51
N MET A 315 49.00 13.81 5.81
CA MET A 315 49.73 13.81 4.54
C MET A 315 51.12 13.17 4.70
N PHE A 316 51.57 12.47 3.66
CA PHE A 316 52.84 11.73 3.59
C PHE A 316 52.96 10.53 4.55
N GLN A 317 51.91 10.15 5.26
CA GLN A 317 51.88 8.91 6.02
C GLN A 317 51.91 7.71 5.07
N GLN A 318 52.83 6.77 5.31
CA GLN A 318 52.83 5.46 4.64
C GLN A 318 51.97 4.45 5.39
N LEU A 319 51.11 3.75 4.64
CA LEU A 319 50.21 2.70 5.13
C LEU A 319 50.23 1.51 4.17
N ASP A 320 50.07 0.30 4.72
CA ASP A 320 49.88 -0.90 3.89
C ASP A 320 48.50 -0.89 3.24
N ALA A 321 48.47 -0.99 1.92
CA ALA A 321 47.24 -0.95 1.14
C ALA A 321 47.10 -2.19 0.24
N THR A 322 45.90 -2.77 0.23
CA THR A 322 45.57 -3.91 -0.65
C THR A 322 45.00 -3.40 -1.96
N VAL A 323 45.58 -3.82 -3.09
CA VAL A 323 45.12 -3.43 -4.43
C VAL A 323 43.75 -4.03 -4.72
N LEU A 324 42.77 -3.19 -5.07
CA LEU A 324 41.41 -3.61 -5.41
C LEU A 324 41.23 -3.80 -6.92
N TYR A 325 41.65 -2.82 -7.73
CA TYR A 325 41.57 -2.87 -9.19
C TYR A 325 42.35 -1.71 -9.79
N VAL A 326 42.61 -1.80 -11.10
CA VAL A 326 43.20 -0.73 -11.90
C VAL A 326 42.20 -0.31 -12.98
N MET A 327 41.96 0.99 -13.11
CA MET A 327 41.07 1.51 -14.15
C MET A 327 41.73 1.40 -15.53
N PRO A 328 41.09 0.79 -16.55
CA PRO A 328 41.72 0.53 -17.84
C PRO A 328 42.21 1.78 -18.57
N VAL A 329 41.39 2.84 -18.56
CA VAL A 329 41.62 4.08 -19.31
C VAL A 329 42.56 5.01 -18.55
N THR A 330 42.23 5.34 -17.31
CA THR A 330 42.96 6.34 -16.52
C THR A 330 44.20 5.78 -15.83
N LYS A 331 44.36 4.46 -15.79
CA LYS A 331 45.44 3.75 -15.10
C LYS A 331 45.56 4.05 -13.60
N HIS A 332 44.55 4.70 -13.02
CA HIS A 332 44.44 4.92 -11.58
C HIS A 332 44.23 3.60 -10.85
N VAL A 333 44.96 3.44 -9.75
CA VAL A 333 44.88 2.25 -8.89
C VAL A 333 43.93 2.53 -7.74
N PHE A 334 42.94 1.67 -7.53
CA PHE A 334 42.09 1.72 -6.36
C PHE A 334 42.60 0.71 -5.34
N VAL A 335 42.73 1.16 -4.09
CA VAL A 335 43.30 0.39 -2.99
C VAL A 335 42.40 0.44 -1.76
N SER A 336 42.58 -0.53 -0.87
CA SER A 336 41.94 -0.60 0.44
C SER A 336 42.97 -0.54 1.55
N LEU A 337 42.74 0.34 2.52
CA LEU A 337 43.50 0.43 3.78
C LEU A 337 42.89 -0.46 4.88
N ALA A 338 41.82 -1.21 4.56
CA ALA A 338 41.26 -2.19 5.47
C ALA A 338 42.23 -3.36 5.67
N LYS A 339 42.27 -3.89 6.90
CA LYS A 339 43.04 -5.10 7.20
C LYS A 339 42.22 -6.34 6.85
N TYR A 340 42.80 -7.25 6.08
CA TYR A 340 42.21 -8.53 5.71
C TYR A 340 43.01 -9.67 6.33
N PRO A 341 42.79 -9.98 7.63
CA PRO A 341 43.57 -10.99 8.32
C PRO A 341 43.43 -12.35 7.62
N GLY A 342 44.57 -12.94 7.28
CA GLY A 342 44.66 -14.17 6.50
C GLY A 342 43.96 -14.12 5.14
N ASN A 343 44.01 -12.95 4.48
CA ASN A 343 43.43 -12.73 3.16
C ASN A 343 41.93 -13.07 3.10
N ARG A 344 41.22 -12.83 4.21
CA ARG A 344 39.78 -12.99 4.31
C ARG A 344 39.14 -11.68 4.74
N ALA A 345 37.97 -11.40 4.18
CA ALA A 345 37.13 -10.32 4.68
C ALA A 345 36.49 -10.73 6.01
N GLU A 346 36.49 -9.83 6.99
CA GLU A 346 35.89 -10.11 8.30
C GLU A 346 34.38 -10.28 8.15
N SER A 347 33.81 -11.32 8.78
CA SER A 347 32.36 -11.57 8.80
C SER A 347 31.81 -11.88 10.18
N SER A 348 32.66 -11.93 11.20
CA SER A 348 32.21 -12.15 12.58
C SER A 348 31.68 -10.83 13.14
N VAL A 349 30.49 -10.46 12.71
CA VAL A 349 29.76 -9.31 13.26
C VAL A 349 28.72 -9.79 14.28
N PRO A 350 28.47 -9.01 15.36
CA PRO A 350 27.53 -9.41 16.40
C PRO A 350 26.05 -9.34 15.97
N TYR A 351 25.78 -8.80 14.79
CA TYR A 351 24.43 -8.62 14.26
C TYR A 351 24.16 -9.56 13.09
N ALA A 352 23.03 -10.28 13.16
CA ALA A 352 22.62 -11.23 12.12
C ALA A 352 21.67 -10.59 11.10
N ALA A 353 21.58 -11.20 9.91
CA ALA A 353 20.52 -10.90 8.96
C ALA A 353 19.15 -11.17 9.59
N GLY A 354 18.18 -10.28 9.37
CA GLY A 354 16.86 -10.32 10.00
C GLY A 354 16.79 -9.65 11.37
N GLN A 355 17.88 -9.18 11.95
CA GLN A 355 17.82 -8.41 13.19
C GLN A 355 17.40 -6.96 12.93
N THR A 356 16.61 -6.39 13.83
CA THR A 356 16.29 -4.96 13.83
C THR A 356 17.34 -4.20 14.64
N ILE A 357 17.88 -3.13 14.05
CA ILE A 357 18.75 -2.17 14.71
C ILE A 357 17.94 -0.92 15.08
N GLU A 358 18.04 -0.54 16.34
CA GLU A 358 17.46 0.70 16.86
C GLU A 358 18.52 1.80 16.86
N ASN A 359 18.07 3.06 16.82
CA ASN A 359 18.94 4.25 16.91
C ASN A 359 20.03 4.34 15.82
N ALA A 360 19.70 4.03 14.57
CA ALA A 360 20.61 4.24 13.45
C ALA A 360 20.57 5.71 13.00
N HIS A 361 21.69 6.41 13.11
CA HIS A 361 21.82 7.83 12.77
C HIS A 361 22.23 8.02 11.32
N VAL A 362 21.53 8.87 10.56
CA VAL A 362 21.92 9.20 9.18
C VAL A 362 23.13 10.14 9.20
N VAL A 363 24.24 9.69 8.61
CA VAL A 363 25.49 10.45 8.49
C VAL A 363 25.57 11.20 7.17
N ALA A 364 25.13 10.56 6.08
CA ALA A 364 25.19 11.14 4.75
C ALA A 364 24.08 10.62 3.85
N VAL A 365 23.59 11.47 2.94
CA VAL A 365 22.63 11.07 1.90
C VAL A 365 23.30 11.24 0.55
N THR A 366 23.32 10.16 -0.24
CA THR A 366 23.96 10.13 -1.56
C THR A 366 22.98 9.67 -2.62
N SER A 367 23.35 9.79 -3.90
CA SER A 367 22.57 9.25 -5.02
C SER A 367 22.33 7.73 -4.92
N THR A 368 23.16 7.02 -4.15
CA THR A 368 23.05 5.57 -3.93
C THR A 368 22.10 5.18 -2.80
N GLY A 369 21.73 6.11 -1.92
CA GLY A 369 20.93 5.86 -0.72
C GLY A 369 21.42 6.66 0.50
N ALA A 370 20.83 6.35 1.66
CA ALA A 370 21.18 6.95 2.94
C ALA A 370 22.23 6.08 3.66
N TRP A 371 23.32 6.71 4.09
CA TRP A 371 24.37 6.11 4.90
C TRP A 371 24.12 6.40 6.37
N LEU A 372 24.10 5.34 7.18
CA LEU A 372 23.81 5.41 8.60
C LEU A 372 24.94 4.82 9.43
N GLN A 373 25.00 5.25 10.68
CA GLN A 373 25.90 4.75 11.70
C GLN A 373 25.08 4.28 12.90
N PHE A 374 25.44 3.13 13.45
CA PHE A 374 24.80 2.59 14.65
C PHE A 374 25.83 1.94 15.56
N ALA A 375 25.52 1.87 16.86
CA ALA A 375 26.42 1.37 17.91
C ALA A 375 27.86 1.94 17.84
N LYS A 376 28.00 3.18 17.36
CA LYS A 376 29.25 3.97 17.17
C LYS A 376 30.30 3.38 16.21
N ASP A 377 30.38 2.06 16.05
CA ASP A 377 31.47 1.42 15.29
C ASP A 377 31.02 0.86 13.93
N TYR A 378 29.71 0.75 13.70
CA TYR A 378 29.17 0.08 12.52
C TYR A 378 28.56 1.05 11.52
N ARG A 379 28.76 0.74 10.24
CA ARG A 379 28.21 1.47 9.09
C ARG A 379 27.10 0.67 8.44
N ALA A 380 25.99 1.33 8.15
CA ALA A 380 24.86 0.78 7.41
C ALA A 380 24.57 1.62 6.16
N LEU A 381 24.02 0.98 5.14
CA LEU A 381 23.53 1.61 3.93
C LEU A 381 22.08 1.17 3.72
N LEU A 382 21.18 2.15 3.65
CA LEU A 382 19.82 1.98 3.17
C LEU A 382 19.80 2.32 1.67
N PRO A 383 19.80 1.32 0.76
CA PRO A 383 19.96 1.59 -0.66
C PRO A 383 18.71 2.25 -1.24
N LYS A 384 18.91 3.22 -2.14
CA LYS A 384 17.81 3.87 -2.88
C LYS A 384 16.92 2.86 -3.63
N SER A 385 17.51 1.79 -4.16
CA SER A 385 16.76 0.73 -4.84
C SER A 385 15.78 -0.02 -3.93
N VAL A 386 16.04 -0.07 -2.63
CA VAL A 386 15.14 -0.66 -1.63
C VAL A 386 14.03 0.34 -1.31
N ILE A 387 14.38 1.61 -1.03
CA ILE A 387 13.43 2.69 -0.75
C ILE A 387 12.40 2.83 -1.88
N MET A 388 12.85 2.79 -3.14
CA MET A 388 12.02 3.09 -4.31
C MET A 388 11.28 1.87 -4.89
N LYS A 389 11.39 0.69 -4.29
CA LYS A 389 10.97 -0.57 -4.94
C LYS A 389 9.47 -0.65 -5.19
N HIS A 390 8.65 -0.20 -4.23
CA HIS A 390 7.18 -0.18 -4.31
C HIS A 390 6.59 1.15 -4.78
N ILE A 391 7.42 2.17 -4.98
CA ILE A 391 6.98 3.52 -5.39
C ILE A 391 6.90 3.63 -6.93
N LYS A 392 7.26 2.57 -7.65
CA LYS A 392 7.14 2.50 -9.11
C LYS A 392 5.68 2.46 -9.53
N GLY A 393 5.13 3.60 -9.93
CA GLY A 393 3.80 3.71 -10.55
C GLY A 393 2.94 4.89 -10.09
N GLY A 394 3.38 5.68 -9.11
CA GLY A 394 2.71 6.92 -8.70
C GLY A 394 3.52 8.18 -9.07
N ASN A 395 2.85 9.31 -9.23
CA ASN A 395 3.44 10.64 -9.41
C ASN A 395 4.07 11.14 -8.09
N TYR A 396 5.02 10.39 -7.52
CA TYR A 396 5.74 10.77 -6.31
C TYR A 396 7.10 11.36 -6.69
N GLU A 397 7.37 12.56 -6.19
CA GLU A 397 8.69 13.16 -6.30
C GLU A 397 9.71 12.43 -5.42
N GLU A 398 10.85 12.07 -6.02
CA GLU A 398 11.94 11.36 -5.34
C GLU A 398 12.49 12.14 -4.13
N SER A 399 12.51 13.48 -4.22
CA SER A 399 12.92 14.38 -3.14
C SER A 399 12.06 14.22 -1.90
N VAL A 400 10.75 14.02 -2.05
CA VAL A 400 9.79 13.88 -0.95
C VAL A 400 10.06 12.58 -0.18
N VAL A 401 10.30 11.47 -0.89
CA VAL A 401 10.56 10.16 -0.26
C VAL A 401 11.90 10.17 0.49
N MET A 402 12.92 10.78 -0.10
CA MET A 402 14.25 10.88 0.52
C MET A 402 14.30 11.89 1.67
N SER A 403 13.35 12.82 1.77
CA SER A 403 13.28 13.81 2.86
C SER A 403 13.16 13.18 4.26
N LYS A 404 12.58 11.96 4.34
CA LYS A 404 12.52 11.17 5.58
C LYS A 404 13.90 10.91 6.17
N TYR A 405 14.93 10.79 5.34
CA TYR A 405 16.29 10.37 5.72
C TYR A 405 17.28 11.54 5.70
N HIS A 406 16.91 12.70 6.26
CA HIS A 406 17.85 13.83 6.31
C HIS A 406 19.03 13.56 7.26
N VAL A 407 20.17 14.22 7.04
CA VAL A 407 21.35 14.06 7.90
C VAL A 407 20.99 14.38 9.36
N GLY A 408 21.44 13.53 10.28
CA GLY A 408 21.14 13.61 11.72
C GLY A 408 19.84 12.93 12.17
N SER A 409 18.96 12.53 11.24
CA SER A 409 17.75 11.76 11.59
C SER A 409 18.11 10.37 12.16
N VAL A 410 17.20 9.82 12.96
CA VAL A 410 17.34 8.53 13.64
C VAL A 410 16.25 7.59 13.17
N HIS A 411 16.62 6.38 12.78
CA HIS A 411 15.69 5.38 12.28
C HIS A 411 15.91 4.01 12.92
N THR A 412 14.81 3.27 13.05
CA THR A 412 14.81 1.85 13.36
C THR A 412 14.77 1.08 12.05
N LEU A 413 15.81 0.30 11.77
CA LEU A 413 15.99 -0.35 10.47
C LEU A 413 16.24 -1.85 10.68
N ARG A 414 15.93 -2.66 9.67
CA ARG A 414 16.20 -4.11 9.68
C ARG A 414 17.42 -4.44 8.83
N ILE A 415 18.29 -5.30 9.33
CA ILE A 415 19.45 -5.81 8.59
C ILE A 415 18.99 -6.86 7.58
N LEU A 416 19.31 -6.64 6.32
CA LEU A 416 19.10 -7.62 5.24
C LEU A 416 20.30 -8.56 5.12
N ARG A 417 21.50 -7.97 5.02
CA ARG A 417 22.76 -8.71 4.94
C ARG A 417 23.94 -7.83 5.32
N TYR A 418 25.06 -8.46 5.62
CA TYR A 418 26.35 -7.79 5.77
C TYR A 418 27.20 -7.98 4.51
N ASP A 419 27.81 -6.90 4.02
CA ASP A 419 28.85 -6.97 2.98
C ASP A 419 30.23 -6.93 3.65
N PRO A 420 30.96 -8.05 3.69
CA PRO A 420 32.22 -8.14 4.39
C PRO A 420 33.36 -7.39 3.68
N LEU A 421 33.31 -7.25 2.35
CA LEU A 421 34.36 -6.56 1.59
C LEU A 421 34.28 -5.04 1.82
N ASN A 422 33.06 -4.48 1.81
CA ASN A 422 32.81 -3.06 2.06
C ASN A 422 32.56 -2.74 3.56
N ARG A 423 32.60 -3.77 4.44
CA ARG A 423 32.31 -3.71 5.89
C ARG A 423 31.06 -2.89 6.23
N THR A 424 29.99 -3.11 5.46
CA THR A 424 28.77 -2.29 5.52
C THR A 424 27.54 -3.20 5.65
N PHE A 425 26.66 -2.89 6.60
CA PHE A 425 25.34 -3.53 6.69
C PHE A 425 24.39 -2.96 5.65
N ILE A 426 23.73 -3.84 4.88
CA ILE A 426 22.64 -3.46 3.99
C ILE A 426 21.35 -3.59 4.77
N VAL A 427 20.59 -2.50 4.86
CA VAL A 427 19.40 -2.41 5.72
C VAL A 427 18.16 -1.99 4.93
N CYS A 428 16.98 -2.23 5.50
CA CYS A 428 15.71 -1.72 5.02
C CYS A 428 14.92 -1.04 6.13
N ASP A 429 14.09 -0.06 5.75
CA ASP A 429 13.13 0.60 6.63
C ASP A 429 11.85 -0.24 6.78
N THR A 430 11.30 -0.74 5.68
CA THR A 430 10.13 -1.63 5.68
C THR A 430 10.44 -2.97 5.00
N LEU A 431 9.95 -4.06 5.61
CA LEU A 431 10.08 -5.43 5.09
C LEU A 431 9.46 -5.60 3.70
N GLU A 432 8.37 -4.88 3.42
CA GLU A 432 7.73 -4.88 2.11
C GLU A 432 8.74 -4.49 1.02
N ASN A 433 9.48 -3.40 1.21
CA ASN A 433 10.48 -2.90 0.28
C ASN A 433 11.65 -3.88 0.04
N ALA A 434 11.87 -4.81 0.97
CA ALA A 434 12.91 -5.83 0.90
C ALA A 434 12.36 -7.25 0.67
N ALA A 435 11.18 -7.38 0.05
CA ALA A 435 10.54 -8.69 -0.16
C ALA A 435 11.46 -9.75 -0.81
N ASP A 436 12.39 -9.37 -1.68
CA ASP A 436 13.31 -10.32 -2.35
C ASP A 436 14.48 -10.76 -1.45
N GLU A 437 14.59 -10.26 -0.22
CA GLU A 437 15.60 -10.65 0.76
C GLU A 437 14.99 -11.29 2.01
N LEU A 438 13.71 -11.69 1.94
CA LEU A 438 13.06 -12.43 3.03
C LEU A 438 13.81 -13.72 3.35
N THR A 439 13.95 -14.00 4.64
CA THR A 439 14.50 -15.24 5.20
C THR A 439 13.41 -16.07 5.86
N VAL A 440 13.70 -17.35 6.15
CA VAL A 440 12.73 -18.27 6.79
C VAL A 440 12.32 -17.78 8.18
N GLN A 441 13.20 -17.07 8.88
CA GLN A 441 12.92 -16.49 10.20
C GLN A 441 11.94 -15.32 10.14
N ASP A 442 11.75 -14.71 8.96
CA ASP A 442 10.85 -13.58 8.76
C ASP A 442 9.39 -14.04 8.58
N ILE A 443 9.18 -15.34 8.42
CA ILE A 443 7.86 -15.91 8.21
C ILE A 443 7.21 -16.19 9.56
N GLN A 444 6.03 -15.61 9.76
CA GLN A 444 5.17 -15.91 10.89
C GLN A 444 4.00 -16.78 10.42
N ILE A 445 3.76 -17.87 11.15
CA ILE A 445 2.65 -18.78 10.86
C ILE A 445 1.33 -18.03 11.08
N GLY A 446 0.46 -18.10 10.08
CA GLY A 446 -0.81 -17.40 10.05
C GLY A 446 -0.77 -16.09 9.27
N GLU A 447 0.39 -15.53 8.91
CA GLU A 447 0.46 -14.29 8.13
C GLU A 447 0.40 -14.52 6.61
N VAL A 448 -0.03 -13.49 5.88
CA VAL A 448 -0.17 -13.51 4.42
C VAL A 448 1.02 -12.83 3.75
N TYR A 449 1.62 -13.50 2.77
CA TYR A 449 2.78 -13.06 2.02
C TYR A 449 2.51 -13.10 0.52
N GLN A 450 3.20 -12.22 -0.22
CA GLN A 450 3.24 -12.25 -1.69
C GLN A 450 4.45 -13.04 -2.16
N MET A 451 4.22 -14.20 -2.78
CA MET A 451 5.29 -15.11 -3.20
C MET A 451 5.28 -15.34 -4.71
N ARG A 452 6.44 -15.65 -5.30
CA ARG A 452 6.56 -15.97 -6.73
C ARG A 452 6.47 -17.48 -6.97
N VAL A 453 5.65 -17.90 -7.93
CA VAL A 453 5.48 -19.30 -8.32
C VAL A 453 6.69 -19.74 -9.12
N LYS A 454 7.41 -20.76 -8.65
CA LYS A 454 8.61 -21.30 -9.30
C LYS A 454 8.29 -22.44 -10.25
N LYS A 455 7.45 -23.38 -9.81
CA LYS A 455 7.13 -24.60 -10.56
C LYS A 455 5.74 -25.11 -10.17
N LEU A 456 4.96 -25.55 -11.16
CA LEU A 456 3.69 -26.24 -10.94
C LEU A 456 3.93 -27.74 -10.66
N LEU A 457 3.12 -28.34 -9.78
CA LEU A 457 3.19 -29.77 -9.46
C LEU A 457 2.18 -30.55 -10.31
N ASP A 458 2.62 -31.66 -10.93
CA ASP A 458 1.75 -32.54 -11.74
C ASP A 458 0.62 -33.16 -10.91
N THR A 459 0.85 -33.34 -9.61
CA THR A 459 -0.13 -33.83 -8.64
C THR A 459 -1.09 -32.73 -8.14
N GLY A 460 -1.02 -31.51 -8.66
CA GLY A 460 -1.85 -30.37 -8.23
C GLY A 460 -1.25 -29.63 -7.03
N GLY A 461 -1.09 -28.31 -7.17
CA GLY A 461 -0.34 -27.45 -6.26
C GLY A 461 0.84 -26.77 -6.95
N PHE A 462 1.64 -26.02 -6.20
CA PHE A 462 2.81 -25.32 -6.75
C PHE A 462 3.87 -24.99 -5.71
N PHE A 463 5.11 -24.86 -6.16
CA PHE A 463 6.21 -24.34 -5.36
C PHE A 463 6.29 -22.82 -5.47
N VAL A 464 6.50 -22.17 -4.34
CA VAL A 464 6.69 -20.73 -4.23
C VAL A 464 8.07 -20.40 -3.69
N THR A 465 8.62 -19.28 -4.13
CA THR A 465 9.89 -18.75 -3.64
C THR A 465 9.84 -17.23 -3.57
N GLN A 466 10.42 -16.68 -2.51
CA GLN A 466 10.58 -15.23 -2.34
C GLN A 466 11.81 -15.01 -1.45
N GLY A 467 12.83 -14.34 -1.98
CA GLY A 467 14.14 -14.29 -1.35
C GLY A 467 14.74 -15.68 -1.07
N ALA A 468 15.15 -15.92 0.17
CA ALA A 468 15.68 -17.21 0.62
C ALA A 468 14.58 -18.19 1.04
N VAL A 469 13.33 -17.72 1.21
CA VAL A 469 12.20 -18.56 1.60
C VAL A 469 11.76 -19.42 0.42
N ARG A 470 11.68 -20.73 0.67
CA ARG A 470 11.10 -21.71 -0.26
C ARG A 470 9.89 -22.33 0.41
N GLY A 471 8.84 -22.57 -0.37
CA GLY A 471 7.65 -23.19 0.17
C GLY A 471 6.81 -23.89 -0.88
N SER A 472 5.79 -24.59 -0.42
CA SER A 472 4.86 -25.33 -1.26
C SER A 472 3.42 -25.05 -0.86
N VAL A 473 2.55 -24.98 -1.86
CA VAL A 473 1.10 -25.06 -1.71
C VAL A 473 0.69 -26.43 -2.24
N MET A 474 0.39 -27.35 -1.31
CA MET A 474 -0.02 -28.73 -1.64
C MET A 474 -1.50 -28.78 -2.04
N ARG A 475 -1.91 -29.86 -2.71
CA ARG A 475 -3.29 -30.07 -3.21
C ARG A 475 -4.39 -29.79 -2.17
N GLU A 476 -4.15 -30.11 -0.90
CA GLU A 476 -5.10 -29.88 0.20
C GLU A 476 -5.36 -28.38 0.46
N TRP A 477 -4.34 -27.55 0.29
CA TRP A 477 -4.35 -26.11 0.58
C TRP A 477 -4.43 -25.23 -0.68
N PHE A 478 -4.77 -25.86 -1.81
CA PHE A 478 -4.81 -25.24 -3.12
C PHE A 478 -6.24 -24.89 -3.54
N ASP A 479 -6.48 -23.61 -3.86
CA ASP A 479 -7.73 -23.17 -4.47
C ASP A 479 -7.80 -23.56 -5.95
N ARG A 480 -8.66 -24.53 -6.25
CA ARG A 480 -8.84 -25.09 -7.59
C ARG A 480 -9.49 -24.12 -8.57
N THR A 481 -10.13 -23.06 -8.08
CA THR A 481 -10.77 -22.04 -8.93
C THR A 481 -9.76 -21.07 -9.54
N GLN A 482 -8.56 -20.96 -8.96
CA GLN A 482 -7.54 -20.02 -9.39
C GLN A 482 -6.54 -20.69 -10.34
N HIS A 483 -6.51 -20.25 -11.60
CA HIS A 483 -5.48 -20.67 -12.56
C HIS A 483 -4.16 -19.95 -12.30
N VAL A 484 -3.21 -20.66 -11.69
CA VAL A 484 -1.87 -20.15 -11.38
C VAL A 484 -0.88 -20.51 -12.50
N LYS A 485 -0.06 -19.54 -12.94
CA LYS A 485 0.98 -19.73 -13.96
C LYS A 485 2.38 -19.68 -13.33
N GLU A 486 3.34 -20.38 -13.92
CA GLU A 486 4.74 -20.28 -13.51
C GLU A 486 5.26 -18.85 -13.68
N GLY A 487 6.04 -18.39 -12.70
CA GLY A 487 6.58 -17.03 -12.64
C GLY A 487 5.63 -15.96 -12.11
N ALA A 488 4.32 -16.25 -11.94
CA ALA A 488 3.34 -15.30 -11.41
C ALA A 488 3.53 -15.03 -9.90
N ARG A 489 3.03 -13.89 -9.42
CA ARG A 489 2.96 -13.57 -7.99
C ARG A 489 1.58 -13.94 -7.43
N VAL A 490 1.57 -14.64 -6.31
CA VAL A 490 0.35 -15.14 -5.67
C VAL A 490 0.39 -14.82 -4.17
N GLN A 491 -0.75 -14.42 -3.63
CA GLN A 491 -0.93 -14.28 -2.18
C GLN A 491 -1.08 -15.65 -1.55
N VAL A 492 -0.27 -15.90 -0.53
CA VAL A 492 -0.29 -17.14 0.20
C VAL A 492 -0.18 -16.88 1.70
N ARG A 493 -0.88 -17.68 2.52
CA ARG A 493 -0.76 -17.62 3.97
C ARG A 493 0.13 -18.73 4.48
N ALA A 494 1.08 -18.41 5.37
CA ALA A 494 1.97 -19.39 5.98
C ALA A 494 1.17 -20.28 6.96
N MET A 495 1.24 -21.60 6.79
CA MET A 495 0.47 -22.55 7.60
C MET A 495 1.35 -23.35 8.56
N MET A 496 2.57 -23.70 8.18
CA MET A 496 3.45 -24.57 8.96
C MET A 496 4.89 -24.50 8.44
N PHE A 497 5.87 -24.61 9.33
CA PHE A 497 7.25 -24.95 8.95
C PHE A 497 7.40 -26.46 8.77
N GLU A 498 8.03 -26.89 7.69
CA GLU A 498 8.25 -28.31 7.42
C GLU A 498 9.40 -28.86 8.28
N PRO A 499 9.17 -29.86 9.15
CA PRO A 499 10.19 -30.36 10.06
C PRO A 499 11.44 -30.85 9.31
N GLY A 500 12.63 -30.47 9.80
CA GLY A 500 13.90 -30.93 9.23
C GLY A 500 14.29 -30.29 7.88
N THR A 501 13.50 -29.34 7.36
CA THR A 501 13.83 -28.64 6.11
C THR A 501 13.59 -27.14 6.22
N PRO A 502 14.28 -26.29 5.44
CA PRO A 502 14.02 -24.84 5.42
C PRO A 502 12.78 -24.47 4.57
N TYR A 503 11.81 -25.37 4.44
CA TYR A 503 10.60 -25.17 3.64
C TYR A 503 9.41 -24.77 4.50
N VAL A 504 8.55 -23.93 3.92
CA VAL A 504 7.28 -23.50 4.54
C VAL A 504 6.10 -24.02 3.73
N LYS A 505 5.08 -24.55 4.42
CA LYS A 505 3.80 -24.93 3.81
C LYS A 505 2.86 -23.73 3.81
N PHE A 506 2.28 -23.47 2.66
CA PHE A 506 1.43 -22.30 2.40
C PHE A 506 0.04 -22.73 1.91
N THR A 507 -0.93 -21.81 2.03
CA THR A 507 -2.27 -21.94 1.44
C THR A 507 -2.60 -20.74 0.55
N ASN A 508 -3.32 -20.94 -0.56
CA ASN A 508 -3.91 -19.87 -1.36
C ASN A 508 -5.45 -19.87 -1.35
N LEU A 509 -6.08 -20.60 -0.43
CA LEU A 509 -7.53 -20.65 -0.30
C LEU A 509 -8.09 -19.25 0.03
N GLN A 510 -8.95 -18.72 -0.83
CA GLN A 510 -9.50 -17.36 -0.69
C GLN A 510 -10.17 -17.12 0.67
N GLY A 511 -10.84 -18.15 1.22
CA GLY A 511 -11.47 -18.08 2.56
C GLY A 511 -10.48 -17.82 3.71
N LEU A 512 -9.22 -18.23 3.55
CA LEU A 512 -8.15 -18.00 4.53
C LEU A 512 -7.28 -16.78 4.18
N LEU A 513 -7.37 -16.20 2.99
CA LEU A 513 -6.58 -15.02 2.60
C LEU A 513 -7.21 -13.68 3.00
N LYS A 514 -8.51 -13.66 3.36
CA LYS A 514 -9.23 -12.43 3.75
C LYS A 514 -8.59 -11.74 4.99
N LYS A 515 -8.63 -10.41 5.00
CA LYS A 515 -8.22 -9.59 6.15
C LYS A 515 -9.19 -9.82 7.33
N GLY A 516 -8.66 -9.94 8.55
CA GLY A 516 -9.45 -10.19 9.77
C GLY A 516 -9.65 -11.67 10.13
N VAL A 517 -9.22 -12.62 9.29
CA VAL A 517 -9.33 -14.06 9.56
C VAL A 517 -8.35 -14.50 10.66
N ARG A 518 -8.89 -15.04 11.77
CA ARG A 518 -8.14 -15.68 12.85
C ARG A 518 -7.95 -17.16 12.57
N ILE A 519 -6.71 -17.64 12.60
CA ILE A 519 -6.36 -19.06 12.44
C ILE A 519 -5.64 -19.51 13.71
N LEU A 520 -6.01 -20.68 14.21
CA LEU A 520 -5.34 -21.31 15.35
C LEU A 520 -3.95 -21.78 14.90
N SER A 521 -2.90 -21.20 15.48
CA SER A 521 -1.50 -21.47 15.13
C SER A 521 -0.70 -22.14 16.24
N SER A 522 -1.11 -22.04 17.49
CA SER A 522 -0.51 -22.77 18.62
C SER A 522 -1.57 -23.20 19.62
N HIS A 523 -1.32 -24.33 20.30
CA HIS A 523 -2.14 -24.79 21.42
C HIS A 523 -2.05 -23.85 22.65
N GLU A 524 -0.94 -23.13 22.80
CA GLU A 524 -0.75 -22.13 23.87
C GLU A 524 -1.74 -20.97 23.80
N GLN A 525 -2.23 -20.64 22.59
CA GLN A 525 -3.29 -19.64 22.39
C GLN A 525 -4.59 -20.00 23.11
N LEU A 526 -4.75 -21.28 23.48
CA LEU A 526 -5.89 -21.80 24.22
C LEU A 526 -5.60 -21.91 25.74
N GLU A 527 -4.34 -21.79 26.17
CA GLU A 527 -3.90 -21.95 27.56
C GLU A 527 -3.67 -20.62 28.29
N THR A 528 -3.13 -19.59 27.60
CA THR A 528 -2.98 -18.21 28.14
C THR A 528 -4.34 -17.49 28.31
N ALA A 529 -5.41 -18.18 27.94
CA ALA A 529 -6.80 -17.77 27.86
C ALA A 529 -7.57 -17.76 29.19
N THR A 530 -6.91 -17.57 30.33
CA THR A 530 -7.58 -17.60 31.65
C THR A 530 -8.54 -16.42 31.86
N SER A 531 -8.48 -15.38 31.01
CA SER A 531 -9.45 -14.27 30.93
C SER A 531 -10.58 -14.46 29.88
N ILE A 532 -10.75 -15.66 29.31
CA ILE A 532 -11.70 -15.93 28.21
C ILE A 532 -13.13 -16.28 28.69
N LEU A 533 -13.40 -16.36 29.99
CA LEU A 533 -14.77 -16.55 30.50
C LEU A 533 -15.72 -15.36 30.22
N THR A 534 -15.19 -14.22 29.76
CA THR A 534 -15.96 -12.98 29.55
C THR A 534 -16.21 -12.58 28.10
N ALA A 535 -15.67 -13.28 27.08
CA ALA A 535 -15.86 -12.89 25.66
C ALA A 535 -16.02 -14.09 24.67
N PRO A 536 -17.17 -14.25 24.00
CA PRO A 536 -17.43 -15.34 23.03
C PRO A 536 -16.63 -15.23 21.72
N GLU A 537 -16.12 -14.04 21.37
CA GLU A 537 -15.36 -13.80 20.13
C GLU A 537 -13.91 -14.33 20.19
N ALA A 538 -13.39 -14.59 21.39
CA ALA A 538 -11.99 -15.02 21.58
C ALA A 538 -11.75 -16.52 21.29
N LYS A 539 -12.81 -17.31 21.03
CA LYS A 539 -12.73 -18.77 20.78
C LYS A 539 -12.99 -19.17 19.32
N GLN A 540 -13.12 -18.21 18.40
CA GLN A 540 -13.50 -18.46 17.01
C GLN A 540 -12.29 -18.46 16.08
N PHE A 541 -12.14 -19.53 15.29
CA PHE A 541 -11.05 -19.72 14.35
C PHE A 541 -11.56 -20.24 13.02
N HIS A 542 -10.84 -19.92 11.95
CA HIS A 542 -11.10 -20.45 10.62
C HIS A 542 -10.18 -21.64 10.36
N GLY A 543 -10.77 -22.74 9.90
CA GLY A 543 -10.06 -23.97 9.57
C GLY A 543 -10.56 -24.58 8.27
N LEU A 544 -9.79 -25.53 7.75
CA LEU A 544 -10.10 -26.28 6.54
C LEU A 544 -10.73 -27.63 6.91
N VAL A 545 -11.86 -27.98 6.31
CA VAL A 545 -12.43 -29.34 6.43
C VAL A 545 -11.63 -30.30 5.57
N VAL A 546 -10.90 -31.22 6.20
CA VAL A 546 -10.01 -32.17 5.50
C VAL A 546 -10.67 -33.54 5.32
N GLN A 547 -11.53 -33.93 6.26
CA GLN A 547 -12.20 -35.23 6.24
C GLN A 547 -13.63 -35.11 6.72
N GLU A 548 -14.53 -35.87 6.09
CA GLU A 548 -15.91 -36.04 6.51
C GLU A 548 -16.14 -37.51 6.89
N THR A 549 -16.81 -37.73 8.03
CA THR A 549 -17.29 -39.04 8.47
C THR A 549 -18.80 -39.00 8.72
N ARG A 550 -19.38 -40.13 9.14
CA ARG A 550 -20.82 -40.20 9.48
C ARG A 550 -21.16 -39.29 10.65
N ASP A 551 -20.28 -39.21 11.65
CA ASP A 551 -20.60 -38.57 12.94
C ASP A 551 -19.90 -37.21 13.12
N TYR A 552 -18.79 -36.95 12.43
CA TYR A 552 -18.01 -35.72 12.59
C TYR A 552 -17.26 -35.27 11.32
N PHE A 553 -16.84 -34.02 11.31
CA PHE A 553 -15.88 -33.44 10.37
C PHE A 553 -14.53 -33.23 11.07
N LEU A 554 -13.43 -33.51 10.37
CA LEU A 554 -12.09 -33.19 10.82
C LEU A 554 -11.66 -31.85 10.23
N VAL A 555 -11.44 -30.86 11.09
CA VAL A 555 -11.02 -29.51 10.72
C VAL A 555 -9.55 -29.34 11.06
N LYS A 556 -8.75 -28.87 10.10
CA LYS A 556 -7.31 -28.65 10.21
C LYS A 556 -6.99 -27.15 10.21
N PHE A 557 -6.09 -26.75 11.10
CA PHE A 557 -5.60 -25.38 11.24
C PHE A 557 -4.10 -25.29 10.90
N ALA A 558 -3.45 -24.21 11.30
CA ALA A 558 -2.00 -24.07 11.16
C ALA A 558 -1.25 -25.06 12.08
N ASN A 559 0.02 -25.32 11.78
CA ASN A 559 0.86 -26.29 12.48
C ASN A 559 0.28 -27.70 12.59
N ASP A 560 -0.53 -28.12 11.61
CA ASP A 560 -1.22 -29.43 11.59
C ASP A 560 -2.11 -29.71 12.82
N ILE A 561 -2.53 -28.64 13.51
CA ILE A 561 -3.50 -28.73 14.61
C ILE A 561 -4.84 -29.21 14.03
N LYS A 562 -5.44 -30.22 14.67
CA LYS A 562 -6.68 -30.86 14.23
C LYS A 562 -7.75 -30.75 15.31
N GLY A 563 -8.97 -30.43 14.90
CA GLY A 563 -10.14 -30.43 15.76
C GLY A 563 -11.30 -31.21 15.15
N LEU A 564 -12.11 -31.79 16.02
CA LEU A 564 -13.28 -32.57 15.68
C LEU A 564 -14.53 -31.71 15.78
N LEU A 565 -15.24 -31.54 14.67
CA LEU A 565 -16.55 -30.90 14.61
C LEU A 565 -17.63 -31.98 14.54
N MET A 566 -18.30 -32.26 15.67
CA MET A 566 -19.36 -33.26 15.74
C MET A 566 -20.63 -32.77 15.02
N LYS A 567 -21.28 -33.65 14.23
CA LYS A 567 -22.55 -33.33 13.54
C LYS A 567 -23.74 -33.21 14.49
N GLN A 568 -23.63 -33.80 15.68
CA GLN A 568 -24.61 -33.68 16.75
C GLN A 568 -23.86 -33.49 18.06
N LEU A 569 -24.16 -32.41 18.79
CA LEU A 569 -23.64 -32.14 20.12
C LEU A 569 -24.82 -31.88 21.04
N HIS A 570 -25.00 -32.69 22.08
CA HIS A 570 -26.21 -32.60 22.93
C HIS A 570 -26.22 -31.32 23.80
N ASP A 571 -25.05 -30.74 24.08
CA ASP A 571 -24.87 -29.59 24.97
C ASP A 571 -24.62 -28.25 24.23
N ALA A 572 -24.74 -28.19 22.89
CA ALA A 572 -24.56 -26.95 22.14
C ALA A 572 -25.51 -26.83 20.94
N GLU A 573 -26.23 -25.72 20.84
CA GLU A 573 -26.99 -25.37 19.64
C GLU A 573 -26.02 -25.11 18.46
N GLN A 574 -26.26 -25.75 17.31
CA GLN A 574 -25.40 -25.65 16.11
C GLN A 574 -26.21 -25.32 14.86
N ASP A 575 -25.56 -24.69 13.87
CA ASP A 575 -26.19 -24.39 12.59
C ASP A 575 -26.34 -25.65 11.71
N THR A 576 -27.47 -26.34 11.82
CA THR A 576 -27.76 -27.56 11.07
C THR A 576 -27.77 -27.32 9.56
N ALA A 577 -28.26 -26.17 9.10
CA ALA A 577 -28.34 -25.83 7.69
C ALA A 577 -26.94 -25.70 7.06
N ARG A 578 -26.02 -24.97 7.70
CA ARG A 578 -24.62 -24.88 7.25
C ARG A 578 -23.92 -26.23 7.34
N MET A 579 -24.19 -27.00 8.38
CA MET A 579 -23.57 -28.30 8.57
C MET A 579 -23.86 -29.26 7.41
N HIS A 580 -25.05 -29.19 6.81
CA HIS A 580 -25.39 -29.96 5.60
C HIS A 580 -24.70 -29.47 4.32
N THR A 581 -24.22 -28.23 4.28
CA THR A 581 -23.48 -27.65 3.13
C THR A 581 -21.97 -27.88 3.20
N LEU A 582 -21.43 -28.27 4.36
CA LEU A 582 -19.99 -28.53 4.51
C LEU A 582 -19.56 -29.73 3.69
N ARG A 583 -18.43 -29.59 3.01
CA ARG A 583 -17.76 -30.64 2.22
C ARG A 583 -16.26 -30.55 2.47
N VAL A 584 -15.55 -31.63 2.15
CA VAL A 584 -14.08 -31.65 2.16
C VAL A 584 -13.54 -30.57 1.22
N GLY A 585 -12.62 -29.75 1.71
CA GLY A 585 -12.05 -28.59 1.01
C GLY A 585 -12.69 -27.24 1.36
N SER A 586 -13.80 -27.22 2.09
CA SER A 586 -14.45 -25.97 2.52
C SER A 586 -13.70 -25.34 3.70
N VAL A 587 -13.53 -24.01 3.65
CA VAL A 587 -13.05 -23.21 4.79
C VAL A 587 -14.25 -22.84 5.67
N VAL A 588 -14.17 -23.12 6.96
CA VAL A 588 -15.25 -22.93 7.92
C VAL A 588 -14.76 -22.18 9.16
N GLN A 589 -15.60 -21.28 9.67
CA GLN A 589 -15.41 -20.63 10.97
C GLN A 589 -16.05 -21.48 12.06
N VAL A 590 -15.25 -21.88 13.05
CA VAL A 590 -15.62 -22.80 14.12
C VAL A 590 -15.23 -22.21 15.48
N THR A 591 -15.97 -22.60 16.52
CA THR A 591 -15.69 -22.20 17.90
C THR A 591 -15.08 -23.38 18.64
N VAL A 592 -14.02 -23.13 19.43
CA VAL A 592 -13.45 -24.15 20.31
C VAL A 592 -14.38 -24.36 21.50
N HIS A 593 -15.04 -25.52 21.55
CA HIS A 593 -15.97 -25.88 22.61
C HIS A 593 -15.25 -26.50 23.80
N GLN A 594 -14.34 -27.44 23.55
CA GLN A 594 -13.53 -28.09 24.57
C GLN A 594 -12.10 -28.31 24.07
N TYR A 595 -11.14 -28.09 24.95
CA TYR A 595 -9.73 -28.41 24.71
C TYR A 595 -9.20 -29.26 25.86
N ASN A 596 -8.62 -30.40 25.54
CA ASN A 596 -7.97 -31.26 26.52
C ASN A 596 -6.45 -31.10 26.37
N SER A 597 -5.81 -30.39 27.31
CA SER A 597 -4.37 -30.09 27.28
C SER A 597 -3.48 -31.35 27.34
N VAL A 598 -3.93 -32.42 28.04
CA VAL A 598 -3.17 -33.69 28.17
C VAL A 598 -3.15 -34.48 26.86
N THR A 599 -4.27 -34.51 26.14
CA THR A 599 -4.40 -35.29 24.89
C THR A 599 -4.24 -34.43 23.63
N GLN A 600 -4.11 -33.11 23.79
CA GLN A 600 -4.12 -32.09 22.73
C GLN A 600 -5.32 -32.17 21.77
N LYS A 601 -6.42 -32.81 22.20
CA LYS A 601 -7.64 -32.98 21.41
C LYS A 601 -8.53 -31.75 21.51
N LEU A 602 -9.03 -31.30 20.36
CA LEU A 602 -9.92 -30.15 20.21
C LEU A 602 -11.31 -30.62 19.79
N LEU A 603 -12.32 -30.26 20.57
CA LEU A 603 -13.72 -30.40 20.22
C LEU A 603 -14.25 -29.04 19.77
N LEU A 604 -14.79 -29.00 18.56
CA LEU A 604 -15.26 -27.82 17.88
C LEU A 604 -16.79 -27.84 17.81
N SER A 605 -17.39 -26.66 17.85
CA SER A 605 -18.80 -26.47 17.51
C SER A 605 -18.92 -25.49 16.35
N LEU A 606 -19.96 -25.68 15.54
CA LEU A 606 -20.32 -24.74 14.49
C LEU A 606 -21.20 -23.66 15.14
N PRO A 607 -20.72 -22.41 15.28
CA PRO A 607 -21.55 -21.36 15.85
C PRO A 607 -22.81 -21.20 14.98
N LEU A 608 -23.98 -21.06 15.62
CA LEU A 608 -25.18 -20.65 14.89
C LEU A 608 -24.84 -19.38 14.12
N HIS A 609 -25.25 -19.29 12.85
CA HIS A 609 -25.26 -17.98 12.20
C HIS A 609 -26.27 -17.08 12.92
N SER A 610 -25.80 -16.35 13.94
CA SER A 610 -25.95 -14.90 13.88
C SER A 610 -25.13 -14.46 12.67
N SER A 611 -25.75 -13.74 11.75
CA SER A 611 -25.09 -13.10 10.62
C SER A 611 -24.14 -12.01 11.14
N THR A 612 -23.03 -12.41 11.75
CA THR A 612 -21.99 -11.51 12.32
C THR A 612 -21.04 -10.95 11.27
N ASP A 613 -21.27 -11.21 9.97
CA ASP A 613 -20.73 -10.38 8.88
C ASP A 613 -21.53 -9.09 8.65
N THR A 614 -22.60 -8.88 9.42
CA THR A 614 -23.29 -7.59 9.47
C THR A 614 -23.02 -7.00 10.85
N SER A 615 -21.97 -6.19 10.94
CA SER A 615 -21.79 -5.20 12.00
C SER A 615 -23.14 -4.52 12.23
N VAL A 616 -23.83 -4.90 13.31
CA VAL A 616 -24.99 -4.21 13.82
C VAL A 616 -24.49 -2.83 14.23
N SER A 617 -24.81 -1.85 13.39
CA SER A 617 -24.94 -0.43 13.74
C SER A 617 -23.94 0.11 14.76
N THR A 618 -22.64 -0.02 14.50
CA THR A 618 -21.67 0.82 15.21
C THR A 618 -21.88 2.25 14.74
N LEU A 619 -22.28 3.10 15.68
CA LEU A 619 -22.24 4.54 15.50
C LEU A 619 -20.79 4.92 15.26
N THR A 620 -20.44 5.33 14.06
CA THR A 620 -19.05 5.63 13.72
C THR A 620 -18.93 7.09 13.30
N GLU A 621 -17.87 7.76 13.76
CA GLU A 621 -17.49 9.07 13.24
C GLU A 621 -16.83 8.90 11.87
N ALA A 622 -17.29 9.67 10.89
CA ALA A 622 -16.74 9.67 9.55
C ALA A 622 -16.30 11.08 9.13
N THR A 623 -15.23 11.18 8.36
CA THR A 623 -14.75 12.42 7.75
C THR A 623 -15.16 12.49 6.29
N VAL A 624 -15.68 13.64 5.85
CA VAL A 624 -16.03 13.88 4.45
C VAL A 624 -14.75 13.95 3.61
N ILE A 625 -14.66 13.10 2.58
CA ILE A 625 -13.57 13.10 1.60
C ILE A 625 -13.94 14.03 0.44
N ALA A 626 -15.12 13.83 -0.14
CA ALA A 626 -15.59 14.54 -1.32
C ALA A 626 -17.12 14.61 -1.34
N VAL A 627 -17.67 15.72 -1.85
CA VAL A 627 -19.12 15.91 -2.06
C VAL A 627 -19.42 15.75 -3.55
N LEU A 628 -20.03 14.63 -3.94
CA LEU A 628 -20.41 14.33 -5.33
C LEU A 628 -21.90 14.62 -5.56
N PRO A 629 -22.38 14.76 -6.81
CA PRO A 629 -23.82 14.94 -7.08
C PRO A 629 -24.69 13.75 -6.63
N THR A 630 -24.15 12.52 -6.69
CA THR A 630 -24.87 11.28 -6.35
C THR A 630 -24.81 10.91 -4.86
N GLY A 631 -23.95 11.58 -4.07
CA GLY A 631 -23.76 11.30 -2.66
C GLY A 631 -22.45 11.89 -2.11
N VAL A 632 -22.14 11.61 -0.85
CA VAL A 632 -20.93 12.11 -0.18
C VAL A 632 -20.00 10.94 0.14
N GLU A 633 -18.75 11.02 -0.30
CA GLU A 633 -17.72 10.05 0.06
C GLU A 633 -17.16 10.36 1.44
N ILE A 634 -17.03 9.33 2.27
CA ILE A 634 -16.58 9.43 3.65
C ILE A 634 -15.48 8.42 3.97
N ALA A 635 -14.61 8.76 4.92
CA ALA A 635 -13.66 7.84 5.54
C ALA A 635 -14.05 7.61 7.01
N LEU A 636 -14.14 6.36 7.42
CA LEU A 636 -14.41 6.01 8.82
C LEU A 636 -13.16 6.23 9.68
N LYS A 637 -13.34 6.78 10.88
CA LYS A 637 -12.25 7.05 11.84
C LYS A 637 -11.65 5.79 12.46
N GLU A 638 -12.45 4.73 12.63
CA GLU A 638 -12.03 3.49 13.30
C GLU A 638 -11.04 2.67 12.44
N ASP A 639 -11.39 2.43 11.17
CA ASP A 639 -10.64 1.52 10.29
C ASP A 639 -10.02 2.21 9.05
N GLY A 640 -10.27 3.49 8.83
CA GLY A 640 -9.85 4.22 7.61
C GLY A 640 -10.55 3.77 6.32
N SER A 641 -11.54 2.89 6.42
CA SER A 641 -12.30 2.38 5.27
C SER A 641 -13.17 3.47 4.64
N LYS A 642 -13.28 3.44 3.31
CA LYS A 642 -14.10 4.39 2.53
C LYS A 642 -15.54 3.91 2.39
N GLY A 643 -16.48 4.87 2.41
CA GLY A 643 -17.91 4.66 2.28
C GLY A 643 -18.60 5.79 1.53
N ILE A 644 -19.87 5.58 1.17
CA ILE A 644 -20.71 6.57 0.49
C ILE A 644 -22.00 6.80 1.29
N ILE A 645 -22.39 8.06 1.45
CA ILE A 645 -23.71 8.48 1.92
C ILE A 645 -24.53 8.91 0.70
N PRO A 646 -25.56 8.16 0.30
CA PRO A 646 -26.44 8.56 -0.80
C PRO A 646 -27.14 9.89 -0.54
N SER A 647 -27.46 10.65 -1.60
CA SER A 647 -28.12 11.96 -1.49
C SER A 647 -29.44 11.95 -0.72
N HIS A 648 -30.18 10.83 -0.70
CA HIS A 648 -31.44 10.69 0.03
C HIS A 648 -31.30 10.32 1.52
N CYS A 649 -30.07 10.16 2.03
CA CYS A 649 -29.80 9.71 3.40
C CYS A 649 -29.38 10.84 4.37
N PHE A 650 -29.72 12.11 4.05
CA PHE A 650 -29.41 13.26 4.91
C PHE A 650 -30.60 13.73 5.74
N SER A 651 -31.80 13.76 5.15
CA SER A 651 -33.05 14.17 5.80
C SER A 651 -34.21 13.26 5.44
N ASP A 652 -35.15 13.20 6.37
CA ASP A 652 -36.47 12.57 6.25
C ASP A 652 -37.32 13.18 5.13
N PHE A 653 -37.03 14.43 4.77
CA PHE A 653 -37.82 15.22 3.82
C PHE A 653 -37.01 15.41 2.53
N ALA A 654 -37.56 14.94 1.40
CA ALA A 654 -36.86 14.91 0.12
C ALA A 654 -36.32 16.28 -0.30
N ALA A 655 -37.10 17.35 -0.11
CA ALA A 655 -36.72 18.73 -0.44
C ALA A 655 -35.51 19.25 0.35
N HIS A 656 -35.21 18.68 1.51
CA HIS A 656 -34.14 19.16 2.42
C HIS A 656 -32.79 18.46 2.17
N ASN A 657 -32.80 17.23 1.65
CA ASN A 657 -31.60 16.47 1.29
C ASN A 657 -30.55 17.26 0.49
N PRO A 658 -30.88 17.91 -0.65
CA PRO A 658 -29.89 18.67 -1.42
C PRO A 658 -29.36 19.89 -0.67
N LEU A 659 -30.12 20.45 0.29
CA LEU A 659 -29.70 21.60 1.09
C LEU A 659 -28.60 21.20 2.07
N TYR A 660 -28.74 20.05 2.73
CA TYR A 660 -27.70 19.50 3.59
C TYR A 660 -26.42 19.18 2.82
N GLN A 661 -26.55 18.50 1.67
CA GLN A 661 -25.41 18.10 0.85
C GLN A 661 -24.58 19.29 0.36
N ARG A 662 -25.23 20.40 -0.06
CA ARG A 662 -24.56 21.62 -0.54
C ARG A 662 -23.76 22.37 0.53
N GLN A 663 -24.06 22.14 1.80
CA GLN A 663 -23.41 22.84 2.92
C GLN A 663 -22.25 22.06 3.53
N LEU A 664 -22.03 20.81 3.12
CA LEU A 664 -20.93 19.98 3.61
C LEU A 664 -19.59 20.43 3.01
N LYS A 665 -18.54 20.40 3.83
CA LYS A 665 -17.17 20.70 3.42
C LYS A 665 -16.27 19.47 3.56
N GLU A 666 -15.28 19.35 2.70
CA GLU A 666 -14.25 18.31 2.82
C GLU A 666 -13.51 18.46 4.16
N GLY A 667 -13.24 17.33 4.81
CA GLY A 667 -12.66 17.26 6.17
C GLY A 667 -13.67 17.41 7.32
N GLN A 668 -14.94 17.72 7.05
CA GLN A 668 -15.97 17.80 8.09
C GLN A 668 -16.27 16.44 8.71
N LYS A 669 -16.46 16.40 10.03
CA LYS A 669 -16.84 15.19 10.77
C LYS A 669 -18.35 15.03 10.84
N LEU A 670 -18.84 13.83 10.59
CA LEU A 670 -20.25 13.45 10.64
C LEU A 670 -20.43 12.18 11.48
N SER A 671 -21.55 12.10 12.19
CA SER A 671 -21.99 10.86 12.84
C SER A 671 -22.83 10.07 11.83
N VAL A 672 -22.45 8.82 11.58
CA VAL A 672 -23.12 7.98 10.58
C VAL A 672 -23.43 6.60 11.12
N VAL A 673 -24.50 6.00 10.60
CA VAL A 673 -24.83 4.59 10.80
C VAL A 673 -24.63 3.82 9.50
N LYS A 674 -24.03 2.64 9.60
CA LYS A 674 -23.84 1.75 8.46
C LYS A 674 -25.17 1.06 8.11
N LEU A 675 -25.68 1.32 6.91
CA LEU A 675 -26.91 0.69 6.41
C LEU A 675 -26.62 -0.63 5.68
N ARG A 676 -25.64 -0.59 4.76
CA ARG A 676 -25.24 -1.73 3.92
C ARG A 676 -23.73 -1.69 3.71
N GLN A 677 -23.19 -2.67 2.99
CA GLN A 677 -21.77 -2.67 2.63
C GLN A 677 -21.42 -1.36 1.89
N ASN A 678 -20.49 -0.59 2.48
CA ASN A 678 -20.05 0.72 2.01
C ASN A 678 -21.13 1.82 1.87
N THR A 679 -22.34 1.62 2.40
CA THR A 679 -23.42 2.62 2.36
C THR A 679 -23.80 3.06 3.77
N TYR A 680 -23.81 4.36 4.00
CA TYR A 680 -24.00 4.98 5.31
C TYR A 680 -25.14 6.00 5.28
N SER A 681 -25.70 6.31 6.44
CA SER A 681 -26.79 7.28 6.60
C SER A 681 -26.54 8.18 7.81
N VAL A 682 -26.79 9.48 7.62
CA VAL A 682 -26.82 10.46 8.72
C VAL A 682 -28.23 10.54 9.30
N ARG A 683 -29.23 10.44 8.42
CA ARG A 683 -30.66 10.51 8.76
C ARG A 683 -31.11 9.43 9.75
N ASP A 684 -30.60 8.22 9.59
CA ASP A 684 -31.12 7.06 10.32
C ASP A 684 -30.47 6.84 11.69
N VAL A 685 -29.53 7.69 12.09
CA VAL A 685 -28.78 7.57 13.36
C VAL A 685 -29.71 7.52 14.58
N GLU A 686 -30.62 8.49 14.72
CA GLU A 686 -31.56 8.53 15.86
C GLU A 686 -32.55 7.35 15.85
N TYR A 687 -32.94 6.87 14.66
CA TYR A 687 -33.86 5.74 14.52
C TYR A 687 -33.19 4.42 14.93
N CYS A 688 -31.97 4.19 14.47
CA CYS A 688 -31.17 3.01 14.79
C CYS A 688 -30.76 2.92 16.27
N GLN A 689 -30.69 4.05 16.98
CA GLN A 689 -30.47 4.04 18.43
C GLN A 689 -31.68 3.56 19.24
N LYS A 690 -32.90 3.76 18.70
CA LYS A 690 -34.15 3.51 19.44
C LYS A 690 -34.88 2.23 19.01
N ASN A 691 -34.59 1.71 17.81
CA ASN A 691 -35.33 0.60 17.22
C ASN A 691 -34.40 -0.56 16.82
N PRO A 692 -34.82 -1.81 17.06
CA PRO A 692 -34.03 -2.97 16.68
C PRO A 692 -33.90 -3.08 15.16
N MET A 693 -32.68 -3.38 14.70
CA MET A 693 -32.32 -3.44 13.28
C MET A 693 -32.33 -4.87 12.72
N LEU A 694 -32.52 -5.88 13.56
CA LEU A 694 -32.60 -7.27 13.15
C LEU A 694 -34.06 -7.73 13.03
N LEU A 695 -34.39 -8.46 11.98
CA LEU A 695 -35.70 -9.06 11.76
C LEU A 695 -36.07 -10.01 12.91
N LYS A 696 -35.09 -10.73 13.48
CA LYS A 696 -35.31 -11.63 14.63
C LYS A 696 -35.74 -10.89 15.91
N GLU A 697 -35.29 -9.65 16.09
CA GLU A 697 -35.62 -8.81 17.25
C GLU A 697 -36.95 -8.06 17.07
N ASN A 698 -37.48 -8.05 15.84
CA ASN A 698 -38.76 -7.43 15.50
C ASN A 698 -39.88 -8.48 15.50
N ALA A 699 -40.74 -8.44 16.52
CA ALA A 699 -41.88 -9.35 16.63
C ALA A 699 -42.89 -9.19 15.46
N GLN A 700 -43.71 -10.23 15.22
CA GLN A 700 -44.85 -10.12 14.30
C GLN A 700 -45.73 -8.93 14.70
N ARG A 701 -46.03 -8.03 13.76
CA ARG A 701 -46.72 -6.72 13.93
C ARG A 701 -45.84 -5.54 14.36
N ALA A 702 -44.52 -5.70 14.48
CA ALA A 702 -43.60 -4.57 14.64
C ALA A 702 -43.73 -3.59 13.47
N ILE A 703 -43.58 -2.29 13.76
CA ILE A 703 -43.59 -1.22 12.77
C ILE A 703 -42.14 -0.82 12.51
N VAL A 704 -41.67 -1.04 11.30
CA VAL A 704 -40.30 -0.77 10.87
C VAL A 704 -40.26 0.33 9.83
N ARG A 705 -39.18 1.11 9.83
CA ARG A 705 -38.89 2.10 8.80
C ARG A 705 -38.46 1.41 7.51
N ALA A 706 -38.79 1.99 6.37
CA ALA A 706 -38.38 1.52 5.06
C ALA A 706 -38.15 2.71 4.10
N SER A 707 -37.33 2.50 3.07
CA SER A 707 -37.22 3.44 1.95
C SER A 707 -38.09 2.99 0.78
N TYR A 708 -38.86 3.92 0.24
CA TYR A 708 -39.67 3.73 -0.96
C TYR A 708 -38.79 3.86 -2.20
N TYR A 709 -39.01 3.01 -3.20
CA TYR A 709 -38.47 3.22 -4.55
C TYR A 709 -39.37 2.56 -5.58
N SER A 710 -39.36 3.10 -6.80
CA SER A 710 -40.13 2.58 -7.93
C SER A 710 -39.21 1.91 -8.96
N SER A 711 -39.62 0.77 -9.50
CA SER A 711 -38.91 0.09 -10.59
C SER A 711 -39.91 -0.34 -11.65
N ASN A 712 -39.73 0.13 -12.89
CA ASN A 712 -40.64 -0.11 -14.02
C ASN A 712 -42.12 0.25 -13.70
N GLY A 713 -42.36 1.30 -12.92
CA GLY A 713 -43.70 1.72 -12.51
C GLY A 713 -44.31 0.91 -11.36
N GLN A 714 -43.61 -0.10 -10.84
CA GLN A 714 -44.04 -0.85 -9.66
C GLN A 714 -43.39 -0.31 -8.37
N PRO A 715 -44.16 -0.12 -7.29
CA PRO A 715 -43.66 0.41 -6.03
C PRO A 715 -43.04 -0.70 -5.15
N PHE A 716 -41.89 -0.41 -4.55
CA PHE A 716 -41.16 -1.31 -3.66
C PHE A 716 -40.76 -0.60 -2.36
N ALA A 717 -40.64 -1.39 -1.28
CA ALA A 717 -40.13 -0.96 0.01
C ALA A 717 -38.86 -1.74 0.38
N ASN A 718 -37.79 -1.02 0.69
CA ASN A 718 -36.59 -1.56 1.30
C ASN A 718 -36.67 -1.35 2.80
N LEU A 719 -36.89 -2.42 3.55
CA LEU A 719 -36.91 -2.36 5.01
C LEU A 719 -35.55 -1.92 5.56
N LEU A 720 -35.56 -1.06 6.56
CA LEU A 720 -34.38 -0.65 7.31
C LEU A 720 -34.04 -1.72 8.36
N LEU A 721 -33.76 -2.93 7.88
CA LEU A 721 -33.33 -4.08 8.66
C LEU A 721 -31.99 -4.55 8.10
N SER A 722 -31.00 -4.71 8.98
CA SER A 722 -29.62 -5.05 8.59
C SER A 722 -29.51 -6.48 8.07
N ASP A 723 -30.36 -7.40 8.55
CA ASP A 723 -30.40 -8.81 8.18
C ASP A 723 -31.44 -9.14 7.08
N TYR A 724 -32.15 -8.15 6.53
CA TYR A 724 -33.15 -8.36 5.47
C TYR A 724 -32.98 -7.38 4.31
N THR A 725 -32.42 -7.87 3.20
CA THR A 725 -32.05 -7.06 2.03
C THR A 725 -33.01 -7.17 0.84
N LYS A 726 -33.99 -8.07 0.90
CA LYS A 726 -34.92 -8.29 -0.22
C LYS A 726 -35.95 -7.16 -0.27
N PRO A 727 -36.12 -6.48 -1.41
CA PRO A 727 -37.18 -5.48 -1.54
C PRO A 727 -38.55 -6.14 -1.50
N ILE A 728 -39.53 -5.44 -0.92
CA ILE A 728 -40.90 -5.91 -0.82
C ILE A 728 -41.79 -5.12 -1.76
N GLU A 729 -42.41 -5.81 -2.71
CA GLU A 729 -43.39 -5.23 -3.62
C GLU A 729 -44.60 -4.70 -2.84
N LEU A 730 -44.96 -3.44 -3.06
CA LEU A 730 -46.09 -2.80 -2.41
C LEU A 730 -47.36 -2.99 -3.26
N ARG A 731 -48.40 -3.58 -2.67
CA ARG A 731 -49.72 -3.64 -3.30
C ARG A 731 -50.51 -2.38 -2.96
N LEU A 732 -50.41 -1.37 -3.82
CA LEU A 732 -51.32 -0.22 -3.79
C LEU A 732 -52.72 -0.70 -4.23
N ARG A 733 -53.78 -0.23 -3.57
CA ARG A 733 -55.14 -0.63 -3.96
C ARG A 733 -55.61 0.23 -5.13
N ASP A 734 -56.25 -0.39 -6.12
CA ASP A 734 -56.74 0.23 -7.38
C ASP A 734 -57.64 1.47 -7.22
N LYS A 735 -58.07 1.82 -6.00
CA LYS A 735 -58.81 3.06 -5.72
C LYS A 735 -57.93 4.32 -5.65
N GLU A 736 -56.60 4.17 -5.69
CA GLU A 736 -55.60 5.24 -5.53
C GLU A 736 -55.00 5.74 -6.87
N ALA A 737 -55.65 5.47 -8.01
CA ALA A 737 -55.16 5.82 -9.35
C ALA A 737 -54.97 7.34 -9.62
N ASN A 738 -55.47 8.21 -8.74
CA ASN A 738 -55.34 9.68 -8.84
C ASN A 738 -54.36 10.29 -7.81
N ALA A 739 -53.63 9.46 -7.06
CA ALA A 739 -52.67 9.92 -6.06
C ALA A 739 -51.29 10.20 -6.69
N GLU A 740 -50.58 11.24 -6.24
CA GLU A 740 -49.21 11.51 -6.69
C GLU A 740 -48.26 10.39 -6.26
N SER A 741 -47.33 9.96 -7.12
CA SER A 741 -46.36 8.93 -6.77
C SER A 741 -45.42 9.44 -5.68
N ILE A 742 -45.22 8.65 -4.62
CA ILE A 742 -44.17 8.91 -3.61
C ILE A 742 -42.81 8.97 -4.34
N PRO A 743 -41.99 10.01 -4.12
CA PRO A 743 -40.66 10.10 -4.72
C PRO A 743 -39.72 8.97 -4.24
N ASP A 744 -38.83 8.53 -5.13
CA ASP A 744 -37.82 7.54 -4.79
C ASP A 744 -36.88 8.04 -3.67
N GLY A 745 -36.62 7.19 -2.68
CA GLY A 745 -35.77 7.49 -1.52
C GLY A 745 -36.50 8.06 -0.30
N GLU A 746 -37.80 8.34 -0.40
CA GLU A 746 -38.60 8.78 0.74
C GLU A 746 -38.80 7.69 1.80
N VAL A 747 -38.99 8.14 3.03
CA VAL A 747 -39.24 7.28 4.18
C VAL A 747 -40.70 6.87 4.19
N ILE A 748 -40.94 5.58 4.36
CA ILE A 748 -42.26 5.02 4.69
C ILE A 748 -42.14 4.10 5.90
N TYR A 749 -43.24 3.90 6.62
CA TYR A 749 -43.32 2.87 7.66
C TYR A 749 -44.10 1.66 7.15
N ALA A 750 -43.70 0.50 7.65
CA ALA A 750 -44.24 -0.79 7.26
C ALA A 750 -44.50 -1.63 8.50
N ARG A 751 -45.69 -2.21 8.64
CA ARG A 751 -45.97 -3.22 9.67
C ARG A 751 -45.61 -4.61 9.15
N ILE A 752 -44.76 -5.33 9.88
CA ILE A 752 -44.36 -6.70 9.57
C ILE A 752 -45.54 -7.68 9.73
N THR A 753 -45.80 -8.46 8.69
CA THR A 753 -46.80 -9.54 8.66
C THR A 753 -46.21 -10.79 8.00
N TYR A 754 -46.67 -11.97 8.41
CA TYR A 754 -46.27 -13.24 7.80
C TYR A 754 -47.49 -13.87 7.11
N ASP A 755 -47.34 -14.29 5.86
CA ASP A 755 -48.36 -15.10 5.18
C ASP A 755 -48.20 -16.56 5.61
N ARG A 756 -49.22 -17.13 6.24
CA ARG A 756 -49.28 -18.58 6.52
C ARG A 756 -50.11 -19.23 5.41
N LYS A 757 -49.50 -19.51 4.26
CA LYS A 757 -50.13 -20.38 3.26
C LYS A 757 -49.95 -21.82 3.72
N GLY A 758 -51.08 -22.51 3.89
CA GLY A 758 -51.11 -23.89 4.36
C GLY A 758 -50.41 -24.87 3.41
N ASN A 759 -49.81 -25.90 4.03
CA ASN A 759 -49.22 -27.10 3.46
C ASN A 759 -47.98 -26.94 2.56
N THR A 760 -46.85 -26.68 3.21
CA THR A 760 -45.56 -27.43 3.16
C THR A 760 -44.54 -26.60 3.96
N ASP A 761 -43.61 -27.25 4.66
CA ASP A 761 -42.71 -26.66 5.67
C ASP A 761 -41.63 -25.69 5.13
N GLU A 762 -41.88 -25.00 4.00
CA GLU A 762 -40.98 -23.99 3.46
C GLU A 762 -41.73 -22.76 2.93
N SER A 763 -41.17 -21.59 3.26
CA SER A 763 -41.52 -20.21 2.84
C SER A 763 -42.53 -19.42 3.72
N PHE A 764 -42.10 -19.02 4.92
CA PHE A 764 -42.61 -17.78 5.52
C PHE A 764 -42.29 -16.61 4.58
N LYS A 765 -43.28 -16.10 3.84
CA LYS A 765 -43.12 -14.89 3.04
C LYS A 765 -43.35 -13.67 3.94
N LEU A 766 -42.31 -12.87 4.14
CA LEU A 766 -42.41 -11.58 4.84
C LEU A 766 -43.22 -10.63 3.97
N ASN A 767 -44.41 -10.27 4.45
CA ASN A 767 -45.29 -9.28 3.85
C ASN A 767 -45.32 -8.03 4.73
N VAL A 768 -45.54 -6.86 4.13
CA VAL A 768 -45.69 -5.62 4.89
C VAL A 768 -47.01 -4.94 4.59
N ASN A 769 -47.59 -4.33 5.62
CA ASN A 769 -48.75 -3.48 5.49
C ASN A 769 -48.36 -2.02 5.72
N THR A 770 -48.54 -1.19 4.70
CA THR A 770 -48.19 0.24 4.68
C THR A 770 -49.39 1.15 4.87
N GLN A 771 -50.59 0.61 5.10
CA GLN A 771 -51.81 1.41 5.28
C GLN A 771 -51.68 2.32 6.49
N ARG A 772 -52.00 3.61 6.34
CA ARG A 772 -51.91 4.62 7.42
C ARG A 772 -52.56 4.17 8.73
N ARG A 773 -53.79 3.64 8.68
CA ARG A 773 -54.50 3.10 9.87
C ARG A 773 -53.77 1.96 10.60
N VAL A 774 -52.83 1.31 9.92
CA VAL A 774 -52.06 0.18 10.43
C VAL A 774 -50.70 0.65 10.96
N VAL A 775 -50.05 1.59 10.29
CA VAL A 775 -48.72 2.10 10.69
C VAL A 775 -48.78 3.30 11.64
N CYS A 776 -49.94 3.95 11.76
CA CYS A 776 -50.22 5.06 12.66
C CYS A 776 -51.30 4.67 13.71
N PRO A 777 -51.02 3.72 14.62
CA PRO A 777 -52.00 3.28 15.63
C PRO A 777 -52.31 4.36 16.68
N ARG A 778 -51.41 5.33 16.92
CA ARG A 778 -51.56 6.37 17.95
C ARG A 778 -52.20 7.67 17.43
N GLY A 779 -52.69 7.65 16.19
CA GLY A 779 -53.46 8.76 15.60
C GLY A 779 -52.77 10.12 15.75
N VAL A 780 -53.35 11.00 16.57
CA VAL A 780 -52.90 12.39 16.77
C VAL A 780 -51.46 12.49 17.28
N GLU A 781 -51.00 11.58 18.15
CA GLU A 781 -49.63 11.62 18.67
C GLU A 781 -48.58 11.45 17.57
N HIS A 782 -48.83 10.53 16.63
CA HIS A 782 -47.95 10.27 15.49
C HIS A 782 -47.93 11.44 14.50
N VAL A 783 -49.05 12.16 14.37
CA VAL A 783 -49.10 13.42 13.60
C VAL A 783 -48.20 14.47 14.24
N TYR A 784 -48.27 14.61 15.56
CA TYR A 784 -47.41 15.53 16.30
C TYR A 784 -45.93 15.14 16.18
N GLU A 785 -45.58 13.85 16.32
CA GLU A 785 -44.21 13.35 16.12
C GLU A 785 -43.67 13.64 14.70
N TYR A 786 -44.50 13.43 13.67
CA TYR A 786 -44.15 13.73 12.28
C TYR A 786 -43.84 15.22 12.06
N ILE A 787 -44.72 16.09 12.55
CA ILE A 787 -44.57 17.54 12.39
C ILE A 787 -43.42 18.07 13.24
N LYS A 788 -43.17 17.46 14.40
CA LYS A 788 -42.01 17.77 15.23
C LYS A 788 -40.71 17.43 14.52
N SER A 789 -40.65 16.28 13.84
CA SER A 789 -39.52 15.90 13.01
C SER A 789 -39.27 16.93 11.89
N TYR A 790 -40.34 17.40 11.24
CA TYR A 790 -40.27 18.43 10.20
C TYR A 790 -39.73 19.77 10.71
N MET A 791 -40.27 20.27 11.83
CA MET A 791 -39.84 21.53 12.44
C MET A 791 -38.40 21.47 12.96
N ARG A 792 -37.99 20.33 13.53
CA ARG A 792 -36.61 20.09 13.96
C ARG A 792 -35.65 20.15 12.77
N ASP A 793 -36.00 19.52 11.66
CA ASP A 793 -35.16 19.51 10.45
C ASP A 793 -34.99 20.91 9.84
N ILE A 794 -36.06 21.71 9.81
CA ILE A 794 -36.00 23.12 9.38
C ILE A 794 -35.12 23.94 10.33
N SER A 795 -35.28 23.76 11.64
CA SER A 795 -34.49 24.47 12.65
C SER A 795 -32.99 24.18 12.47
N CYS A 796 -32.62 22.91 12.25
CA CYS A 796 -31.25 22.52 11.95
C CYS A 796 -30.71 23.16 10.66
N LEU A 797 -31.53 23.27 9.61
CA LEU A 797 -31.14 23.96 8.38
C LEU A 797 -30.96 25.46 8.59
N ILE A 798 -31.86 26.12 9.34
CA ILE A 798 -31.77 27.55 9.67
C ILE A 798 -30.47 27.84 10.43
N GLU A 799 -30.14 27.05 11.45
CA GLU A 799 -28.88 27.20 12.20
C GLU A 799 -27.65 27.08 11.29
N ARG A 800 -27.64 26.12 10.37
CA ARG A 800 -26.53 25.97 9.42
C ARG A 800 -26.44 27.14 8.43
N TYR A 801 -27.57 27.63 7.93
CA TYR A 801 -27.59 28.81 7.06
C TYR A 801 -27.16 30.09 7.80
N LYS A 802 -27.48 30.19 9.10
CA LYS A 802 -26.99 31.25 9.98
C LYS A 802 -25.48 31.19 10.15
N GLN A 803 -24.90 30.00 10.36
CA GLN A 803 -23.44 29.79 10.38
C GLN A 803 -22.78 30.09 9.02
N ALA A 804 -23.50 29.87 7.91
CA ALA A 804 -23.06 30.21 6.56
C ALA A 804 -23.25 31.69 6.20
N GLY A 805 -23.73 32.54 7.13
CA GLY A 805 -23.89 33.98 6.95
C GLY A 805 -25.05 34.39 6.04
N LYS A 806 -26.07 33.54 5.86
CA LYS A 806 -27.26 33.89 5.07
C LYS A 806 -28.23 34.75 5.86
N THR A 807 -28.61 35.91 5.32
CA THR A 807 -29.40 36.93 6.03
C THR A 807 -30.82 36.49 6.37
N PHE A 808 -31.48 35.70 5.50
CA PHE A 808 -32.86 35.20 5.74
C PHE A 808 -32.98 34.32 7.00
N ALA A 809 -31.89 33.64 7.40
CA ALA A 809 -31.88 32.72 8.53
C ALA A 809 -31.82 33.42 9.90
N ASN A 810 -31.66 34.76 9.91
CA ASN A 810 -31.64 35.55 11.15
C ASN A 810 -33.04 35.90 11.68
N PHE A 811 -34.08 35.67 10.88
CA PHE A 811 -35.46 36.02 11.22
C PHE A 811 -36.18 34.86 11.91
N THR A 812 -37.11 35.20 12.80
CA THR A 812 -37.91 34.22 13.54
C THR A 812 -39.40 34.39 13.24
N VAL A 813 -40.15 33.28 13.22
CA VAL A 813 -41.59 33.32 12.98
C VAL A 813 -42.30 34.11 14.09
N GLY A 814 -43.16 35.05 13.70
CA GLY A 814 -43.86 35.98 14.60
C GLY A 814 -43.12 37.29 14.85
N GLN A 815 -41.86 37.44 14.42
CA GLN A 815 -41.08 38.68 14.58
C GLN A 815 -41.68 39.85 13.78
N GLN A 816 -41.70 41.03 14.40
CA GLN A 816 -42.04 42.29 13.72
C GLN A 816 -40.84 42.77 12.90
N VAL A 817 -41.09 43.16 11.65
CA VAL A 817 -40.05 43.51 10.68
C VAL A 817 -40.48 44.70 9.85
N ARG A 818 -39.51 45.51 9.42
CA ARG A 818 -39.72 46.58 8.45
C ARG A 818 -39.57 46.01 7.03
N CYS A 819 -40.55 46.24 6.18
CA CYS A 819 -40.58 45.74 4.81
C CYS A 819 -40.56 46.91 3.83
N THR A 820 -39.62 46.93 2.90
CA THR A 820 -39.62 47.86 1.76
C THR A 820 -40.10 47.13 0.51
N ILE A 821 -41.12 47.65 -0.17
CA ILE A 821 -41.71 46.99 -1.34
C ILE A 821 -40.83 47.25 -2.57
N GLU A 822 -40.28 46.21 -3.19
CA GLU A 822 -39.38 46.33 -4.35
C GLU A 822 -40.10 46.12 -5.68
N SER A 823 -40.99 45.12 -5.75
CA SER A 823 -41.74 44.81 -6.98
C SER A 823 -43.01 44.01 -6.70
N GLU A 824 -43.93 44.02 -7.65
CA GLU A 824 -45.18 43.26 -7.62
C GLU A 824 -45.17 42.18 -8.70
N VAL A 825 -45.51 40.94 -8.34
CA VAL A 825 -45.63 39.81 -9.25
C VAL A 825 -46.92 39.05 -8.95
N ALA A 826 -47.93 39.22 -9.81
CA ALA A 826 -49.28 38.68 -9.64
C ALA A 826 -49.90 39.08 -8.29
N GLU A 827 -50.38 38.14 -7.47
CA GLU A 827 -50.98 38.41 -6.14
C GLU A 827 -49.94 38.49 -5.00
N LYS A 828 -48.64 38.56 -5.32
CA LYS A 828 -47.55 38.57 -4.33
C LYS A 828 -46.63 39.78 -4.52
N LEU A 829 -46.19 40.35 -3.41
CA LEU A 829 -45.25 41.47 -3.33
C LEU A 829 -43.88 40.96 -2.93
N VAL A 830 -42.84 41.35 -3.67
CA VAL A 830 -41.44 41.12 -3.32
C VAL A 830 -41.00 42.25 -2.41
N VAL A 831 -40.58 41.89 -1.20
CA VAL A 831 -40.24 42.86 -0.15
C VAL A 831 -38.83 42.63 0.37
N LYS A 832 -38.13 43.70 0.68
CA LYS A 832 -36.87 43.67 1.42
C LYS A 832 -37.15 43.78 2.91
N VAL A 833 -36.78 42.76 3.67
CA VAL A 833 -37.13 42.59 5.09
C VAL A 833 -35.93 42.98 5.96
N GLN A 834 -36.15 43.87 6.93
CA GLN A 834 -35.16 44.35 7.89
C GLN A 834 -35.68 44.20 9.33
N SER A 835 -34.77 43.92 10.27
CA SER A 835 -35.10 43.90 11.70
C SER A 835 -35.20 45.31 12.25
N GLU A 836 -36.14 45.58 13.16
CA GLU A 836 -36.28 46.90 13.80
C GLU A 836 -35.10 47.28 14.70
N GLU A 837 -34.33 46.31 15.18
CA GLU A 837 -33.25 46.52 16.14
C GLU A 837 -31.88 46.85 15.50
N ASN A 838 -31.73 46.74 14.17
CA ASN A 838 -30.44 46.91 13.48
C ASN A 838 -30.58 47.75 12.19
N ASP A 839 -30.16 49.01 12.22
CA ASP A 839 -30.21 49.98 11.10
C ASP A 839 -29.18 49.75 9.97
N SER A 840 -28.51 48.59 9.92
CA SER A 840 -27.52 48.32 8.87
C SER A 840 -28.16 47.74 7.60
N GLU A 841 -27.91 48.36 6.45
CA GLU A 841 -28.35 47.90 5.12
C GLU A 841 -27.90 46.45 4.80
N HIS A 842 -26.84 45.99 5.46
CA HIS A 842 -26.25 44.66 5.30
C HIS A 842 -27.02 43.53 6.01
N SER A 843 -28.07 43.85 6.78
CA SER A 843 -28.91 42.88 7.49
C SER A 843 -30.18 42.47 6.74
N ALA A 844 -30.44 43.07 5.57
CA ALA A 844 -31.67 42.87 4.83
C ALA A 844 -31.76 41.48 4.16
N ALA A 845 -32.94 40.86 4.23
CA ALA A 845 -33.25 39.61 3.54
C ALA A 845 -34.35 39.82 2.49
N ASN A 846 -34.35 38.97 1.46
CA ASN A 846 -35.41 38.94 0.48
C ASN A 846 -36.65 38.24 1.09
N GLY A 847 -37.82 38.84 0.89
CA GLY A 847 -39.07 38.33 1.40
C GLY A 847 -40.22 38.41 0.41
N ILE A 848 -41.30 37.72 0.75
CA ILE A 848 -42.52 37.61 -0.06
C ILE A 848 -43.72 37.91 0.84
N ALA A 849 -44.54 38.87 0.44
CA ALA A 849 -45.80 39.19 1.11
C ALA A 849 -47.00 38.94 0.19
N GLU A 850 -48.15 38.56 0.77
CA GLU A 850 -49.41 38.52 0.03
C GLU A 850 -49.94 39.95 -0.17
N LYS A 851 -50.46 40.24 -1.37
CA LYS A 851 -51.12 41.51 -1.64
C LYS A 851 -52.45 41.57 -0.84
N PRO A 852 -52.73 42.66 -0.09
CA PRO A 852 -53.99 42.78 0.62
C PRO A 852 -55.18 42.85 -0.34
N THR A 853 -56.34 42.42 0.15
CA THR A 853 -57.62 42.60 -0.54
C THR A 853 -57.93 44.09 -0.76
N ALA A 854 -58.63 44.43 -1.85
CA ALA A 854 -58.85 45.80 -2.35
C ALA A 854 -59.45 46.83 -1.34
N THR A 855 -59.97 46.38 -0.20
CA THR A 855 -60.49 47.21 0.89
C THR A 855 -59.42 47.79 1.84
N SER A 856 -58.17 47.32 1.79
CA SER A 856 -57.15 47.56 2.83
C SER A 856 -55.99 48.49 2.43
N GLY A 857 -56.10 49.18 1.28
CA GLY A 857 -55.13 50.16 0.76
C GLY A 857 -54.23 49.63 -0.37
N ASN A 858 -53.89 50.50 -1.32
CA ASN A 858 -52.91 50.21 -2.38
C ASN A 858 -51.51 50.60 -1.89
N TYR A 859 -50.52 49.73 -2.06
CA TYR A 859 -49.13 50.02 -1.73
C TYR A 859 -48.34 50.52 -2.93
N GLU A 860 -47.40 51.43 -2.71
CA GLU A 860 -46.49 51.94 -3.74
C GLU A 860 -45.12 51.26 -3.69
N ILE A 861 -44.45 51.15 -4.85
CA ILE A 861 -43.10 50.60 -4.94
C ILE A 861 -42.13 51.57 -4.24
N GLY A 862 -41.35 51.07 -3.28
CA GLY A 862 -40.45 51.85 -2.43
C GLY A 862 -41.03 52.21 -1.05
N GLU A 863 -42.32 51.96 -0.81
CA GLU A 863 -42.97 52.23 0.48
C GLU A 863 -42.43 51.30 1.59
N GLN A 864 -42.21 51.87 2.78
CA GLN A 864 -41.82 51.12 3.97
C GLN A 864 -43.04 50.82 4.84
N VAL A 865 -43.36 49.54 4.98
CA VAL A 865 -44.50 49.05 5.75
C VAL A 865 -44.04 48.13 6.89
N VAL A 866 -44.78 48.14 7.99
CA VAL A 866 -44.55 47.20 9.10
C VAL A 866 -45.21 45.87 8.76
N GLY A 867 -44.43 44.80 8.81
CA GLY A 867 -44.88 43.45 8.54
C GLY A 867 -44.55 42.49 9.68
N ARG A 868 -45.09 41.28 9.60
CA ARG A 868 -44.79 40.21 10.54
C ARG A 868 -44.38 38.93 9.85
N VAL A 869 -43.29 38.33 10.28
CA VAL A 869 -42.77 37.09 9.70
C VAL A 869 -43.74 35.94 9.94
N VAL A 870 -44.24 35.35 8.85
CA VAL A 870 -45.14 34.20 8.87
C VAL A 870 -44.36 32.90 8.73
N TRP A 871 -43.34 32.87 7.86
CA TRP A 871 -42.53 31.67 7.62
C TRP A 871 -41.12 32.02 7.15
N VAL A 872 -40.16 31.14 7.45
CA VAL A 872 -38.79 31.22 6.92
C VAL A 872 -38.60 30.05 5.95
N ASP A 873 -38.56 30.33 4.65
CA ASP A 873 -38.45 29.31 3.61
C ASP A 873 -36.97 28.96 3.36
N VAL A 874 -36.54 27.82 3.91
CA VAL A 874 -35.17 27.31 3.77
C VAL A 874 -34.85 26.77 2.37
N VAL A 875 -35.87 26.42 1.58
CA VAL A 875 -35.70 25.87 0.22
C VAL A 875 -35.46 27.01 -0.75
N ARG A 876 -36.25 28.08 -0.65
CA ARG A 876 -36.16 29.27 -1.51
C ARG A 876 -35.24 30.35 -0.95
N GLN A 877 -34.80 30.23 0.30
CA GLN A 877 -33.94 31.19 1.00
C GLN A 877 -34.57 32.59 1.14
N VAL A 878 -35.88 32.64 1.41
CA VAL A 878 -36.67 33.88 1.54
C VAL A 878 -37.55 33.87 2.79
N VAL A 879 -37.99 35.04 3.23
CA VAL A 879 -38.87 35.21 4.40
C VAL A 879 -40.29 35.56 3.94
N HIS A 880 -41.29 34.80 4.36
CA HIS A 880 -42.69 35.14 4.11
C HIS A 880 -43.21 36.07 5.20
N VAL A 881 -43.84 37.17 4.79
CA VAL A 881 -44.29 38.24 5.70
C VAL A 881 -45.75 38.60 5.44
N CYS A 882 -46.53 38.80 6.50
CA CYS A 882 -47.86 39.38 6.43
C CYS A 882 -47.75 40.90 6.63
N ILE A 883 -48.25 41.68 5.67
CA ILE A 883 -48.27 43.16 5.72
C ILE A 883 -49.69 43.72 5.82
N ASP A 884 -50.72 42.89 5.61
CA ASP A 884 -52.13 43.28 5.66
C ASP A 884 -52.52 43.77 7.08
N PRO A 885 -52.88 45.07 7.25
CA PRO A 885 -53.24 45.64 8.55
C PRO A 885 -54.42 44.92 9.23
N ASP A 886 -55.38 44.42 8.43
CA ASP A 886 -56.56 43.73 8.95
C ASP A 886 -56.25 42.35 9.51
N ARG A 887 -55.18 41.72 9.04
CA ARG A 887 -54.69 40.43 9.55
C ARG A 887 -53.68 40.64 10.68
N LEU A 888 -52.84 41.67 10.59
CA LEU A 888 -51.80 41.99 11.58
C LEU A 888 -52.37 42.21 12.99
N LYS A 889 -53.56 42.81 13.13
CA LYS A 889 -54.22 43.05 14.42
C LYS A 889 -54.58 41.77 15.19
N PHE A 890 -54.67 40.63 14.51
CA PHE A 890 -55.02 39.35 15.10
C PHE A 890 -53.83 38.41 15.33
N ILE A 891 -52.64 38.80 14.90
CA ILE A 891 -51.43 38.05 15.23
C ILE A 891 -50.89 38.65 16.54
N ASP A 892 -50.57 37.83 17.53
CA ASP A 892 -49.89 38.25 18.77
C ASP A 892 -48.36 38.12 18.64
N GLN A 893 -47.61 38.98 19.33
CA GLN A 893 -46.14 38.94 19.44
C GLN A 893 -45.67 38.02 20.57
N ARG A 894 -46.58 37.64 21.50
CA ARG A 894 -46.25 36.78 22.63
C ARG A 894 -45.92 35.36 22.19
N LYS A 895 -44.92 34.78 22.84
CA LYS A 895 -44.70 33.32 22.84
C LYS A 895 -45.83 32.67 23.66
N PRO A 896 -46.70 31.82 23.07
CA PRO A 896 -47.73 31.13 23.85
C PRO A 896 -47.10 30.18 24.87
N ALA A 897 -47.68 30.11 26.07
CA ALA A 897 -47.38 29.02 26.99
C ALA A 897 -48.02 27.72 26.48
N ALA A 898 -47.35 26.57 26.63
CA ALA A 898 -47.80 25.26 26.15
C ALA A 898 -49.18 24.82 26.71
N THR A 899 -49.67 25.49 27.77
CA THR A 899 -50.85 25.14 28.56
C THR A 899 -52.16 25.81 28.09
N GLU A 900 -52.13 26.69 27.08
CA GLU A 900 -53.27 27.59 26.78
C GLU A 900 -54.23 27.12 25.66
N LEU A 901 -53.99 25.96 25.02
CA LEU A 901 -54.80 25.50 23.88
C LEU A 901 -55.45 24.15 24.13
N ASP A 902 -56.77 24.17 24.25
CA ASP A 902 -57.63 22.99 24.36
C ASP A 902 -57.83 22.35 22.97
N PRO A 903 -57.35 21.12 22.71
CA PRO A 903 -57.37 20.47 21.39
C PRO A 903 -58.79 20.20 20.85
N VAL A 904 -59.82 20.40 21.67
CA VAL A 904 -61.24 20.21 21.31
C VAL A 904 -61.89 21.49 20.78
N LYS A 905 -61.28 22.66 21.00
CA LYS A 905 -61.89 23.96 20.68
C LYS A 905 -61.78 24.27 19.18
N ARG A 906 -62.92 24.43 18.50
CA ARG A 906 -62.97 24.83 17.08
C ARG A 906 -62.52 26.28 16.91
N LEU A 907 -61.31 26.48 16.40
CA LEU A 907 -60.78 27.80 16.06
C LEU A 907 -61.10 28.16 14.60
N HIS A 908 -61.55 29.39 14.37
CA HIS A 908 -61.65 29.97 13.03
C HIS A 908 -60.32 30.67 12.73
N CYS A 909 -59.59 30.10 11.77
CA CYS A 909 -58.26 30.57 11.36
C CYS A 909 -58.25 30.81 9.85
N SER A 910 -57.53 31.85 9.42
CA SER A 910 -57.23 32.13 8.03
C SER A 910 -55.82 31.61 7.71
N GLU A 911 -55.68 31.02 6.53
CA GLU A 911 -54.37 30.60 6.01
C GLU A 911 -53.53 31.84 5.64
N LEU A 912 -52.28 31.87 6.10
CA LEU A 912 -51.31 32.93 5.81
C LEU A 912 -50.12 32.41 4.99
N TYR A 913 -49.83 31.11 5.07
CA TYR A 913 -48.82 30.43 4.26
C TYR A 913 -49.16 28.94 4.19
N SER A 914 -48.83 28.30 3.07
CA SER A 914 -49.01 26.86 2.87
C SER A 914 -47.85 26.28 2.06
N ASN A 915 -47.43 25.07 2.45
CA ASN A 915 -46.55 24.22 1.68
C ASN A 915 -47.05 22.76 1.71
N GLU A 916 -46.27 21.83 1.15
CA GLU A 916 -46.65 20.41 1.06
C GLU A 916 -46.78 19.68 2.42
N TYR A 917 -46.29 20.27 3.50
CA TYR A 917 -46.21 19.66 4.84
C TYR A 917 -47.10 20.36 5.87
N ILE A 918 -47.15 21.70 5.86
CA ILE A 918 -47.85 22.52 6.85
C ILE A 918 -48.55 23.73 6.22
N ASN A 919 -49.62 24.16 6.90
CA ASN A 919 -50.23 25.47 6.75
C ASN A 919 -49.99 26.28 8.01
N ILE A 920 -49.68 27.56 7.84
CA ILE A 920 -49.55 28.53 8.93
C ILE A 920 -50.78 29.39 8.91
N CYS A 921 -51.46 29.47 10.04
CA CYS A 921 -52.72 30.17 10.15
C CYS A 921 -52.70 31.20 11.28
N GLY A 922 -53.37 32.32 11.05
CA GLY A 922 -53.71 33.32 12.08
C GLY A 922 -55.17 33.17 12.51
N ALA A 923 -55.50 33.50 13.75
CA ALA A 923 -56.90 33.56 14.18
C ALA A 923 -57.61 34.76 13.52
N THR A 924 -58.91 34.62 13.24
CA THR A 924 -59.68 35.66 12.52
C THR A 924 -60.52 36.57 13.42
N LYS A 925 -60.61 36.27 14.73
CA LYS A 925 -61.52 36.97 15.67
C LYS A 925 -60.84 37.48 16.93
N THR A 926 -59.75 36.87 17.36
CA THR A 926 -59.04 37.19 18.61
C THR A 926 -57.55 37.19 18.33
N ALA A 927 -56.80 38.10 18.93
CA ALA A 927 -55.34 38.10 18.84
C ALA A 927 -54.79 36.78 19.39
N SER A 928 -54.08 36.02 18.56
CA SER A 928 -53.44 34.76 18.96
C SER A 928 -52.08 34.61 18.28
N PRO A 929 -51.18 33.82 18.85
CA PRO A 929 -49.96 33.43 18.14
C PRO A 929 -50.29 32.62 16.89
N LEU A 930 -49.34 32.57 15.96
CA LEU A 930 -49.44 31.78 14.74
C LEU A 930 -49.57 30.28 15.07
N ILE A 931 -50.38 29.59 14.26
CA ILE A 931 -50.76 28.20 14.50
C ILE A 931 -50.34 27.35 13.29
N VAL A 932 -49.87 26.13 13.56
CA VAL A 932 -49.47 25.17 12.51
C VAL A 932 -50.62 24.18 12.31
N VAL A 933 -51.06 24.02 11.07
CA VAL A 933 -52.03 23.01 10.66
C VAL A 933 -51.34 22.03 9.71
N PRO A 934 -51.18 20.75 10.07
CA PRO A 934 -50.55 19.75 9.22
C PRO A 934 -51.32 19.53 7.91
N VAL A 935 -50.61 19.55 6.78
CA VAL A 935 -51.14 19.14 5.46
C VAL A 935 -50.92 17.64 5.29
N LYS A 936 -49.70 17.18 5.54
CA LYS A 936 -49.35 15.76 5.68
C LYS A 936 -49.36 15.38 7.16
N HIS A 937 -49.97 14.24 7.49
CA HIS A 937 -50.14 13.74 8.85
C HIS A 937 -49.19 12.58 9.18
N HIS A 938 -48.64 11.90 8.16
CA HIS A 938 -47.71 10.79 8.33
C HIS A 938 -46.82 10.62 7.09
N TYR A 939 -45.65 9.99 7.25
CA TYR A 939 -44.74 9.56 6.18
C TYR A 939 -45.37 8.68 5.08
N ASN A 940 -46.57 8.13 5.31
CA ASN A 940 -47.27 7.25 4.36
C ASN A 940 -48.47 7.96 3.72
N ASP A 941 -48.66 9.26 3.99
CA ASP A 941 -49.70 10.04 3.34
C ASP A 941 -49.28 10.41 1.91
N VAL A 942 -50.22 10.23 0.98
CA VAL A 942 -50.04 10.59 -0.42
C VAL A 942 -50.89 11.82 -0.73
N LEU A 943 -50.32 12.82 -1.41
CA LEU A 943 -51.05 14.03 -1.78
C LEU A 943 -52.09 13.69 -2.86
N TRP A 944 -53.35 14.07 -2.61
CA TRP A 944 -54.47 13.84 -3.54
C TRP A 944 -54.69 15.10 -4.38
N LYS A 945 -54.75 14.98 -5.71
CA LYS A 945 -54.95 16.14 -6.61
C LYS A 945 -56.31 16.84 -6.49
N THR A 946 -57.24 16.32 -5.68
CA THR A 946 -58.60 16.89 -5.52
C THR A 946 -59.20 16.66 -4.12
N GLY A 947 -59.19 17.71 -3.28
CA GLY A 947 -60.34 18.07 -2.44
C GLY A 947 -60.85 17.11 -1.35
N GLY A 948 -60.04 16.19 -0.81
CA GLY A 948 -60.43 15.43 0.38
C GLY A 948 -60.47 16.32 1.63
N LYS A 949 -61.63 16.47 2.30
CA LYS A 949 -61.77 17.27 3.53
C LYS A 949 -60.75 16.80 4.60
N PRO A 950 -59.75 17.61 4.99
CA PRO A 950 -58.80 17.21 6.02
C PRO A 950 -59.48 17.20 7.39
N VAL A 951 -59.16 16.21 8.22
CA VAL A 951 -59.38 16.31 9.67
C VAL A 951 -58.39 17.37 10.15
N LYS A 952 -58.89 18.57 10.46
CA LYS A 952 -58.04 19.70 10.89
C LYS A 952 -57.50 19.43 12.29
N VAL A 953 -56.34 18.80 12.39
CA VAL A 953 -55.54 18.81 13.62
C VAL A 953 -54.84 20.16 13.69
N VAL A 954 -54.97 20.87 14.81
CA VAL A 954 -54.42 22.21 14.99
C VAL A 954 -53.32 22.13 16.04
N LEU A 955 -52.08 22.48 15.69
CA LEU A 955 -50.90 22.34 16.55
C LEU A 955 -50.31 23.71 16.93
N PRO A 956 -49.96 23.95 18.21
CA PRO A 956 -49.30 25.19 18.60
C PRO A 956 -47.85 25.23 18.14
N LEU A 957 -47.46 26.33 17.49
CA LEU A 957 -46.16 26.55 16.84
C LEU A 957 -44.98 26.52 17.83
N HIS A 958 -45.21 26.76 19.14
CA HIS A 958 -44.16 26.75 20.18
C HIS A 958 -43.89 25.35 20.75
N SER A 959 -44.80 24.39 20.60
CA SER A 959 -44.61 23.04 21.15
C SER A 959 -43.73 22.13 20.29
N LEU A 960 -43.32 22.58 19.10
CA LEU A 960 -42.69 21.77 18.05
C LEU A 960 -41.23 22.12 17.83
#